data_AF-A0A8H5EN18-F1
#
_entry.id   AF-A0A8H5EN18-F1
#
_cell.length_a   1.000
_cell.length_b   1.000
_cell.length_c   1.000
_cell.angle_alpha   90.00
_cell.angle_beta   90.00
_cell.angle_gamma   90.00
#
_symmetry.space_group_name_H-M   'P 1'
#
loop_
_entity.id
_entity.type
_entity.pdbx_description
1 polymer ?
#
loop_
_entity_poly.entity_id
_entity_poly.type
_entity_poly.pdbx_seq_one_letter_code
_entity_poly.pdbx_strand_id
1 'polypeptide(L)'
;MASNQQTSFERSLDLFRQELSDDQIKQMDGVNQETLKDTIQATQNLLGRRNDLCKLSRVQRFLHAMEHVEKLVAIFLNASDFVAFIWGPMKLALMVATTWTDAIRQLIDAYEEIAEALGNLAFFHNLIQSRDHLKLVLEDYFSDILRFHRCVLDVFSRPEWKRVFKWAWGSFRREVKPILESLKRKQALLSDDKLQSHAILKEVQDSDQYAQDQFSNLQINLEDIRSTLASQHLQSKTIQAQEMKTYLESRLDVSKSWSDLQLETRDPIVENSGNWIFSNPTFKCWEVGKSVENKVLFLNGSPGSGKSTLAKTIIHHEKRKQVFESSGRSFLAYFFFKHDAADRRTARSMLQHLIMQLVNADETIMGLAYERLSTMESTELADLKKLASDCFTSRPTATLVLDGLDEAIDNEHEVSIAWCLNELLPRDGRLDVLLSSHPQIRLDMVDAHQHDIEHFTKGKVAEIHARFLLTQQEEDALVSKISSASQGMFLYARVVLNHLEKMDSIQEFEDELEEDTFPEDLDQAYLVRNGTVNLLQEHIDMALFCCRYLSSRPFIIGKSQNISADIHSGYFGFLDYAATHYAVHIQEVEASEVSTDSSSKLEDVKAAAVGLAKANCKQASVETGEVDHATQSLALAIQDNVLVVRTLIGLQREKSETAVFDATEGPIRHKCHKVQCSKFATGCSNEFALKEHLVVHERPFRCPHADCFAHTVGYASPKRLDSHNKAFHQSVSRAKSVFPADLETGEWNLYEACKAGNLDEVKRFHREGADLESTRPKAISPLCAAVEAGHGPVCKYLVDNGVNPFLVGSSRSTKRTPVVAAIYRERQEILEFFLHSSNGLDDSKLAENIARAIHADRPAALNMFLTTRQPRGHADVIKLVAAEIPSQIDLRSVRRDSHSIDAKLIHAWFRYVKPEFYNEKGVFTAKSDCAEYKIWGDIIFRQLDSFHSALRGRCHSFATFLMDIGNDEYLQIKIEGAYTPLHCCIEGLCRGDCSSCMSMVRRLLQYDSGKFANIADSYGSLPAHIAMSRAASQAVLRAVLDSTEDINHKCNSGRSPIHEATSGDSLRVLLENKAVDLFSRNSKGQTAFSALYNDNYAVNVDVLEYLVEADPRLACTPDETKEGLTPLHHAMKLLEGRNFVFHRERIQTAVKFLLTCSEARRVLMAYEARSTNADRKKVRDFARKEMLQEVLDIMDSLRFNPI
;
A
#
# COMPACT_ATOMS: atom_id res chain seq x y z
N MET A 1 0.14 41.53 -39.91
CA MET A 1 0.04 40.92 -38.57
C MET A 1 1.37 40.27 -38.27
N ALA A 2 2.24 40.93 -37.53
CA ALA A 2 3.46 40.32 -37.00
C ALA A 2 3.17 39.88 -35.57
N SER A 3 3.38 38.59 -35.27
CA SER A 3 3.12 38.04 -33.94
C SER A 3 4.23 38.47 -32.97
N ASN A 4 3.86 39.13 -31.87
CA ASN A 4 4.75 39.34 -30.72
C ASN A 4 5.24 37.98 -30.21
N GLN A 5 6.49 37.61 -30.51
CA GLN A 5 7.19 36.55 -29.79
C GLN A 5 7.95 37.19 -28.63
N GLN A 6 7.33 37.21 -27.46
CA GLN A 6 7.95 37.65 -26.21
C GLN A 6 9.18 36.76 -25.93
N THR A 7 10.32 37.37 -25.64
CA THR A 7 11.62 36.68 -25.48
C THR A 7 11.62 35.72 -24.29
N SER A 8 12.64 34.84 -24.21
CA SER A 8 12.79 33.94 -23.06
C SER A 8 13.10 34.74 -21.80
N PHE A 9 13.94 35.77 -21.96
CA PHE A 9 14.30 36.74 -20.93
C PHE A 9 13.07 37.44 -20.33
N GLU A 10 12.21 38.06 -21.15
CA GLU A 10 11.04 38.82 -20.68
C GLU A 10 10.08 37.93 -19.87
N ARG A 11 9.82 36.70 -20.34
CA ARG A 11 8.95 35.75 -19.62
C ARG A 11 9.51 35.35 -18.25
N SER A 12 10.81 35.08 -18.14
CA SER A 12 11.44 34.79 -16.84
C SER A 12 11.42 35.98 -15.89
N LEU A 13 11.49 37.21 -16.42
CA LEU A 13 11.48 38.43 -15.63
C LEU A 13 10.07 38.81 -15.15
N ASP A 14 9.04 38.62 -15.99
CA ASP A 14 7.64 38.75 -15.59
C ASP A 14 7.25 37.73 -14.51
N LEU A 15 7.67 36.46 -14.67
CA LEU A 15 7.48 35.42 -13.65
C LEU A 15 8.17 35.76 -12.32
N PHE A 16 9.35 36.39 -12.36
CA PHE A 16 10.04 36.82 -11.14
C PHE A 16 9.34 38.01 -10.47
N ARG A 17 8.80 38.96 -11.25
CA ARG A 17 8.04 40.11 -10.73
C ARG A 17 6.74 39.73 -10.04
N GLN A 18 6.03 38.72 -10.54
CA GLN A 18 4.73 38.28 -9.99
C GLN A 18 4.81 37.69 -8.57
N GLU A 19 6.00 37.29 -8.11
CA GLU A 19 6.16 36.64 -6.80
C GLU A 19 6.68 37.56 -5.69
N LEU A 20 7.19 38.75 -6.07
CA LEU A 20 7.65 39.75 -5.11
C LEU A 20 6.46 40.51 -4.51
N SER A 21 6.51 40.82 -3.22
CA SER A 21 5.56 41.77 -2.63
C SER A 21 5.84 43.19 -3.10
N ASP A 22 4.83 44.07 -3.08
CA ASP A 22 4.99 45.50 -3.42
C ASP A 22 6.13 46.17 -2.63
N ASP A 23 6.38 45.75 -1.39
CA ASP A 23 7.47 46.26 -0.57
C ASP A 23 8.84 45.67 -0.94
N GLN A 24 8.91 44.44 -1.43
CA GLN A 24 10.15 43.88 -2.00
C GLN A 24 10.49 44.56 -3.34
N ILE A 25 9.49 44.82 -4.19
CA ILE A 25 9.66 45.56 -5.45
C ILE A 25 10.22 46.96 -5.15
N LYS A 26 9.64 47.71 -4.20
CA LYS A 26 10.19 49.01 -3.74
C LYS A 26 11.61 48.91 -3.17
N GLN A 27 11.98 47.82 -2.51
CA GLN A 27 13.34 47.63 -1.96
C GLN A 27 14.39 47.29 -3.03
N MET A 28 13.96 46.77 -4.19
CA MET A 28 14.81 46.50 -5.36
C MET A 28 14.96 47.70 -6.29
N ASP A 29 14.02 48.65 -6.26
CA ASP A 29 14.05 49.81 -7.15
C ASP A 29 15.33 50.64 -6.98
N GLY A 30 15.89 51.10 -8.09
CA GLY A 30 17.17 51.83 -8.16
C GLY A 30 18.43 51.09 -7.69
N VAL A 31 18.38 49.78 -7.42
CA VAL A 31 19.56 49.03 -6.91
C VAL A 31 20.60 48.79 -8.01
N ASN A 32 21.85 49.09 -7.71
CA ASN A 32 23.01 48.94 -8.59
C ASN A 32 24.23 48.34 -7.85
N GLN A 33 25.34 48.13 -8.57
CA GLN A 33 26.55 47.51 -8.02
C GLN A 33 27.12 48.24 -6.79
N GLU A 34 27.09 49.57 -6.73
CA GLU A 34 27.60 50.36 -5.60
C GLU A 34 26.71 50.19 -4.36
N THR A 35 25.39 50.39 -4.51
CA THR A 35 24.44 50.21 -3.40
C THR A 35 24.44 48.80 -2.79
N LEU A 36 24.77 47.78 -3.60
CA LEU A 36 24.97 46.41 -3.13
C LEU A 36 26.29 46.24 -2.37
N LYS A 37 27.40 46.85 -2.84
CA LYS A 37 28.69 46.86 -2.11
C LYS A 37 28.53 47.53 -0.73
N ASP A 38 27.79 48.64 -0.65
CA ASP A 38 27.46 49.30 0.61
C ASP A 38 26.62 48.38 1.52
N THR A 39 25.64 47.68 0.97
CA THR A 39 24.82 46.71 1.72
C THR A 39 25.67 45.56 2.29
N ILE A 40 26.63 45.06 1.51
CA ILE A 40 27.59 44.02 1.95
C ILE A 40 28.50 44.55 3.07
N GLN A 41 29.02 45.77 2.94
CA GLN A 41 29.88 46.38 3.97
C GLN A 41 29.09 46.66 5.26
N ALA A 42 27.85 47.16 5.15
CA ALA A 42 26.95 47.34 6.28
C ALA A 42 26.66 46.00 7.00
N THR A 43 26.41 44.94 6.22
CA THR A 43 26.22 43.57 6.75
C THR A 43 27.46 43.07 7.47
N GLN A 44 28.65 43.21 6.87
CA GLN A 44 29.93 42.80 7.46
C GLN A 44 30.18 43.50 8.82
N ASN A 45 29.87 44.81 8.89
CA ASN A 45 29.99 45.61 10.12
C ASN A 45 28.99 45.16 11.19
N LEU A 46 27.75 44.82 10.80
CA LEU A 46 26.68 44.41 11.71
C LEU A 46 26.96 43.01 12.31
N LEU A 47 27.43 42.07 11.49
CA LEU A 47 27.93 40.76 11.95
C LEU A 47 29.17 40.88 12.84
N GLY A 48 30.09 41.80 12.50
CA GLY A 48 31.27 42.09 13.33
C GLY A 48 30.91 42.52 14.74
N ARG A 49 29.89 43.38 14.89
CA ARG A 49 29.36 43.79 16.21
C ARG A 49 28.71 42.66 17.02
N ARG A 50 28.34 41.55 16.37
CA ARG A 50 27.77 40.35 17.00
C ARG A 50 28.81 39.24 17.26
N ASN A 51 30.11 39.49 16.99
CA ASN A 51 31.19 38.48 16.96
C ASN A 51 30.99 37.35 15.93
N ASP A 52 30.09 37.55 14.95
CA ASP A 52 29.62 36.53 14.01
C ASP A 52 30.21 36.72 12.60
N LEU A 53 31.49 37.08 12.53
CA LEU A 53 32.19 37.45 11.29
C LEU A 53 32.18 36.32 10.24
N CYS A 54 31.38 36.51 9.20
CA CYS A 54 31.46 35.76 7.95
C CYS A 54 32.41 36.48 6.99
N LYS A 55 33.24 35.75 6.23
CA LYS A 55 34.17 36.33 5.23
C LYS A 55 33.41 36.73 3.94
N LEU A 56 32.64 37.83 3.97
CA LEU A 56 31.83 38.27 2.83
C LEU A 56 32.68 38.66 1.61
N SER A 57 33.98 38.90 1.76
CA SER A 57 34.93 39.06 0.64
C SER A 57 34.97 37.86 -0.33
N ARG A 58 34.53 36.66 0.07
CA ARG A 58 34.36 35.50 -0.83
C ARG A 58 33.37 35.77 -1.96
N VAL A 59 32.34 36.57 -1.69
CA VAL A 59 31.29 36.96 -2.64
C VAL A 59 31.85 37.81 -3.79
N GLN A 60 33.04 38.40 -3.63
CA GLN A 60 33.60 39.35 -4.58
C GLN A 60 33.92 38.72 -5.96
N ARG A 61 34.16 37.40 -6.01
CA ARG A 61 34.22 36.62 -7.27
C ARG A 61 32.88 36.65 -8.03
N PHE A 62 31.77 36.47 -7.32
CA PHE A 62 30.43 36.54 -7.89
C PHE A 62 30.10 37.95 -8.38
N LEU A 63 30.41 38.98 -7.60
CA LEU A 63 30.22 40.38 -8.01
C LEU A 63 30.99 40.73 -9.28
N HIS A 64 32.23 40.25 -9.43
CA HIS A 64 33.03 40.44 -10.64
C HIS A 64 32.42 39.72 -11.84
N ALA A 65 31.95 38.48 -11.67
CA ALA A 65 31.28 37.74 -12.73
C ALA A 65 29.97 38.42 -13.18
N MET A 66 29.16 38.89 -12.23
CA MET A 66 27.90 39.59 -12.50
C MET A 66 28.11 40.97 -13.15
N GLU A 67 29.24 41.64 -12.94
CA GLU A 67 29.59 42.88 -13.66
C GLU A 67 29.77 42.65 -15.17
N HIS A 68 30.26 41.46 -15.58
CA HIS A 68 30.29 41.08 -16.99
C HIS A 68 28.88 40.77 -17.53
N VAL A 69 28.02 40.13 -16.72
CA VAL A 69 26.61 39.90 -17.08
C VAL A 69 25.88 41.24 -17.27
N GLU A 70 26.07 42.21 -16.38
CA GLU A 70 25.50 43.57 -16.51
C GLU A 70 25.91 44.24 -17.82
N LYS A 71 27.21 44.22 -18.16
CA LYS A 71 27.71 44.81 -19.42
C LYS A 71 27.10 44.13 -20.65
N LEU A 72 26.95 42.81 -20.63
CA LEU A 72 26.34 42.05 -21.73
C LEU A 72 24.83 42.33 -21.86
N VAL A 73 24.11 42.39 -20.74
CA VAL A 73 22.67 42.73 -20.68
C VAL A 73 22.43 44.16 -21.18
N ALA A 74 23.27 45.12 -20.79
CA ALA A 74 23.19 46.51 -21.25
C ALA A 74 23.39 46.64 -22.77
N ILE A 75 24.33 45.88 -23.35
CA ILE A 75 24.55 45.83 -24.81
C ILE A 75 23.35 45.19 -25.55
N PHE A 76 22.69 44.21 -24.95
CA PHE A 76 21.61 43.45 -25.59
C PHE A 76 20.24 44.14 -25.53
N LEU A 77 19.85 44.67 -24.37
CA LEU A 77 18.49 45.19 -24.12
C LEU A 77 18.37 46.71 -24.18
N ASN A 78 19.50 47.44 -24.22
CA ASN A 78 19.57 48.89 -24.39
C ASN A 78 18.70 49.69 -23.37
N ALA A 79 18.51 49.12 -22.17
CA ALA A 79 17.59 49.62 -21.15
C ALA A 79 18.22 49.53 -19.75
N SER A 80 18.29 50.68 -19.06
CA SER A 80 18.78 50.83 -17.69
C SER A 80 17.99 50.02 -16.66
N ASP A 81 16.72 49.80 -16.94
CA ASP A 81 15.70 49.40 -15.97
C ASP A 81 15.86 47.93 -15.52
N PHE A 82 16.68 47.16 -16.23
CA PHE A 82 17.02 45.78 -15.90
C PHE A 82 18.16 45.64 -14.89
N VAL A 83 19.00 46.68 -14.68
CA VAL A 83 20.14 46.63 -13.73
C VAL A 83 19.66 46.33 -12.30
N ALA A 84 18.51 46.87 -11.91
CA ALA A 84 17.86 46.57 -10.63
C ALA A 84 17.50 45.09 -10.46
N PHE A 85 17.20 44.37 -11.54
CA PHE A 85 16.90 42.93 -11.52
C PHE A 85 18.17 42.05 -11.55
N ILE A 86 19.35 42.62 -11.82
CA ILE A 86 20.65 41.96 -11.69
C ILE A 86 21.10 41.96 -10.22
N TRP A 87 21.04 43.13 -9.57
CA TRP A 87 21.63 43.35 -8.24
C TRP A 87 20.61 43.33 -7.08
N GLY A 88 19.37 43.73 -7.34
CA GLY A 88 18.28 43.78 -6.35
C GLY A 88 17.92 42.44 -5.68
N PRO A 89 17.84 41.31 -6.42
CA PRO A 89 17.52 40.02 -5.80
C PRO A 89 18.58 39.57 -4.79
N MET A 90 19.85 39.85 -5.10
CA MET A 90 20.98 39.58 -4.21
C MET A 90 20.97 40.48 -2.96
N LYS A 91 20.59 41.76 -3.11
CA LYS A 91 20.38 42.67 -1.98
C LYS A 91 19.31 42.14 -1.03
N LEU A 92 18.14 41.72 -1.56
CA LEU A 92 17.05 41.14 -0.75
C LEU A 92 17.50 39.86 -0.01
N ALA A 93 18.12 38.92 -0.72
CA ALA A 93 18.61 37.66 -0.15
C ALA A 93 19.61 37.90 1.00
N LEU A 94 20.59 38.80 0.79
CA LEU A 94 21.54 39.18 1.83
C LEU A 94 20.84 39.87 3.01
N MET A 95 19.93 40.81 2.75
CA MET A 95 19.20 41.54 3.79
C MET A 95 18.45 40.60 4.75
N VAL A 96 17.72 39.60 4.23
CA VAL A 96 17.01 38.63 5.10
C VAL A 96 18.00 37.69 5.80
N ALA A 97 19.02 37.21 5.09
CA ALA A 97 20.06 36.36 5.66
C ALA A 97 20.84 37.04 6.80
N THR A 98 21.03 38.38 6.79
CA THR A 98 21.73 39.12 7.88
C THR A 98 21.19 38.84 9.29
N THR A 99 19.96 38.35 9.39
CA THR A 99 19.30 38.03 10.65
C THR A 99 19.72 36.68 11.25
N TRP A 100 20.50 35.85 10.53
CA TRP A 100 21.05 34.60 11.06
C TRP A 100 22.29 34.10 10.30
N THR A 101 23.36 33.85 11.04
CA THR A 101 24.74 33.76 10.56
C THR A 101 25.01 32.54 9.65
N ASP A 102 24.38 31.40 9.90
CA ASP A 102 24.56 30.19 9.06
C ASP A 102 23.88 30.30 7.69
N ALA A 103 22.76 31.02 7.61
CA ALA A 103 22.11 31.30 6.32
C ALA A 103 23.01 32.14 5.41
N ILE A 104 23.74 33.11 5.98
CA ILE A 104 24.71 33.93 5.26
C ILE A 104 25.85 33.06 4.73
N ARG A 105 26.42 32.17 5.56
CA ARG A 105 27.54 31.29 5.15
C ARG A 105 27.15 30.45 3.93
N GLN A 106 26.01 29.76 3.99
CA GLN A 106 25.58 28.91 2.89
C GLN A 106 25.15 29.69 1.63
N LEU A 107 24.58 30.89 1.79
CA LEU A 107 24.26 31.78 0.67
C LEU A 107 25.55 32.27 -0.03
N ILE A 108 26.62 32.57 0.73
CA ILE A 108 27.95 32.89 0.18
C ILE A 108 28.51 31.70 -0.61
N ASP A 109 28.42 30.48 -0.06
CA ASP A 109 28.92 29.27 -0.74
C ASP A 109 28.20 29.05 -2.08
N ALA A 110 26.87 29.20 -2.10
CA ALA A 110 26.07 29.10 -3.33
C ALA A 110 26.46 30.17 -4.37
N TYR A 111 26.71 31.41 -3.95
CA TYR A 111 27.21 32.46 -4.86
C TYR A 111 28.62 32.18 -5.39
N GLU A 112 29.51 31.58 -4.60
CA GLU A 112 30.86 31.21 -5.07
C GLU A 112 30.82 30.07 -6.10
N GLU A 113 29.90 29.10 -5.95
CA GLU A 113 29.66 28.04 -6.95
C GLU A 113 29.11 28.59 -8.28
N ILE A 114 28.23 29.60 -8.24
CA ILE A 114 27.78 30.30 -9.46
C ILE A 114 28.92 31.13 -10.06
N ALA A 115 29.72 31.80 -9.25
CA ALA A 115 30.86 32.60 -9.73
C ALA A 115 31.86 31.74 -10.52
N GLU A 116 32.15 30.53 -10.05
CA GLU A 116 32.96 29.55 -10.78
C GLU A 116 32.34 29.21 -12.14
N ALA A 117 31.02 28.96 -12.18
CA ALA A 117 30.27 28.65 -13.40
C ALA A 117 30.17 29.82 -14.41
N LEU A 118 30.43 31.05 -13.97
CA LEU A 118 30.41 32.26 -14.81
C LEU A 118 31.82 32.74 -15.21
N GLY A 119 32.88 32.08 -14.75
CA GLY A 119 34.25 32.63 -14.73
C GLY A 119 34.87 33.07 -16.06
N ASN A 120 34.37 32.58 -17.20
CA ASN A 120 34.95 32.86 -18.53
C ASN A 120 34.16 33.87 -19.38
N LEU A 121 33.02 34.41 -18.89
CA LEU A 121 32.14 35.31 -19.67
C LEU A 121 32.83 36.58 -20.19
N ALA A 122 33.87 37.06 -19.51
CA ALA A 122 34.65 38.23 -19.91
C ALA A 122 35.30 38.09 -21.29
N PHE A 123 35.70 36.88 -21.70
CA PHE A 123 36.40 36.63 -22.96
C PHE A 123 35.48 36.78 -24.19
N PHE A 124 34.19 36.50 -24.04
CA PHE A 124 33.23 36.47 -25.14
C PHE A 124 32.61 37.83 -25.48
N HIS A 125 32.94 38.89 -24.73
CA HIS A 125 32.38 40.23 -24.88
C HIS A 125 32.43 40.77 -26.33
N ASN A 126 33.52 40.49 -27.05
CA ASN A 126 33.70 40.93 -28.45
C ASN A 126 33.09 39.97 -29.48
N LEU A 127 32.93 38.69 -29.14
CA LEU A 127 32.33 37.67 -30.01
C LEU A 127 30.80 37.82 -30.07
N ILE A 128 30.19 38.08 -28.92
CA ILE A 128 28.73 38.17 -28.74
C ILE A 128 28.12 39.34 -29.54
N GLN A 129 28.82 40.47 -29.70
CA GLN A 129 28.33 41.60 -30.48
C GLN A 129 28.11 41.30 -31.97
N SER A 130 28.68 40.21 -32.49
CA SER A 130 28.69 39.90 -33.93
C SER A 130 27.78 38.74 -34.36
N ARG A 131 27.13 38.03 -33.43
CA ARG A 131 26.41 36.76 -33.70
C ARG A 131 25.10 36.64 -32.93
N ASP A 132 23.97 36.65 -33.63
CA ASP A 132 22.63 36.62 -33.00
C ASP A 132 22.35 35.33 -32.20
N HIS A 133 22.90 34.19 -32.63
CA HIS A 133 22.75 32.90 -31.94
C HIS A 133 23.43 32.85 -30.56
N LEU A 134 24.45 33.70 -30.29
CA LEU A 134 25.04 33.82 -28.95
C LEU A 134 24.14 34.62 -27.98
N LYS A 135 23.19 35.43 -28.48
CA LYS A 135 22.24 36.19 -27.63
C LYS A 135 21.27 35.26 -26.92
N LEU A 136 20.76 34.23 -27.61
CA LEU A 136 19.88 33.21 -27.03
C LEU A 136 20.54 32.45 -25.86
N VAL A 137 21.85 32.20 -25.94
CA VAL A 137 22.62 31.57 -24.86
C VAL A 137 22.72 32.50 -23.64
N LEU A 138 22.87 33.81 -23.84
CA LEU A 138 22.86 34.80 -22.76
C LEU A 138 21.49 34.95 -22.09
N GLU A 139 20.39 34.95 -22.86
CA GLU A 139 19.03 34.97 -22.30
C GLU A 139 18.82 33.79 -21.34
N ASP A 140 19.26 32.59 -21.74
CA ASP A 140 19.12 31.38 -20.93
C ASP A 140 20.11 31.32 -19.74
N TYR A 141 21.28 31.98 -19.82
CA TYR A 141 22.15 32.24 -18.66
C TYR A 141 21.45 33.13 -17.63
N PHE A 142 20.84 34.24 -18.05
CA PHE A 142 20.17 35.16 -17.14
C PHE A 142 18.89 34.59 -16.55
N SER A 143 18.12 33.85 -17.35
CA SER A 143 16.96 33.07 -16.93
C SER A 143 17.29 32.09 -15.79
N ASP A 144 18.41 31.37 -15.90
CA ASP A 144 18.90 30.47 -14.84
C ASP A 144 19.33 31.24 -13.56
N ILE A 145 19.94 32.44 -13.69
CA ILE A 145 20.31 33.29 -12.55
C ILE A 145 19.09 33.89 -11.83
N LEU A 146 18.07 34.34 -12.55
CA LEU A 146 16.80 34.80 -11.94
C LEU A 146 16.08 33.64 -11.24
N ARG A 147 16.04 32.45 -11.86
CA ARG A 147 15.45 31.24 -11.25
C ARG A 147 16.17 30.87 -9.94
N PHE A 148 17.50 30.96 -9.89
CA PHE A 148 18.25 30.77 -8.64
C PHE A 148 17.78 31.72 -7.54
N HIS A 149 17.72 33.03 -7.82
CA HIS A 149 17.31 34.02 -6.81
C HIS A 149 15.86 33.87 -6.36
N ARG A 150 14.96 33.45 -7.27
CA ARG A 150 13.58 33.08 -6.94
C ARG A 150 13.54 31.98 -5.88
N CYS A 151 14.28 30.89 -6.09
CA CYS A 151 14.37 29.79 -5.13
C CYS A 151 15.01 30.21 -3.79
N VAL A 152 15.94 31.17 -3.79
CA VAL A 152 16.49 31.74 -2.54
C VAL A 152 15.42 32.52 -1.77
N LEU A 153 14.63 33.35 -2.45
CA LEU A 153 13.64 34.20 -1.81
C LEU A 153 12.46 33.40 -1.23
N ASP A 154 12.00 32.34 -1.92
CA ASP A 154 10.93 31.46 -1.42
C ASP A 154 11.22 30.92 -0.01
N VAL A 155 12.45 30.41 0.19
CA VAL A 155 12.93 29.89 1.49
C VAL A 155 12.82 30.95 2.60
N PHE A 156 13.12 32.21 2.27
CA PHE A 156 13.14 33.33 3.22
C PHE A 156 11.77 33.97 3.45
N SER A 157 10.79 33.78 2.55
CA SER A 157 9.41 34.26 2.74
C SER A 157 8.55 33.43 3.69
N ARG A 158 9.05 32.29 4.19
CA ARG A 158 8.29 31.40 5.10
C ARG A 158 8.16 32.00 6.52
N PRO A 159 6.97 31.90 7.18
CA PRO A 159 6.84 32.17 8.60
C PRO A 159 7.83 31.34 9.43
N GLU A 160 8.44 31.96 10.44
CA GLU A 160 9.51 31.36 11.25
C GLU A 160 10.63 30.64 10.45
N TRP A 161 10.96 31.10 9.23
CA TRP A 161 11.87 30.41 8.30
C TRP A 161 13.17 29.89 8.94
N LYS A 162 13.72 30.59 9.94
CA LYS A 162 14.93 30.18 10.68
C LYS A 162 14.82 28.78 11.29
N ARG A 163 13.64 28.35 11.75
CA ARG A 163 13.42 27.01 12.32
C ARG A 163 13.45 25.91 11.25
N VAL A 164 12.88 26.18 10.08
CA VAL A 164 12.79 25.22 8.95
C VAL A 164 13.94 25.33 7.95
N PHE A 165 14.80 26.34 8.08
CA PHE A 165 15.82 26.70 7.09
C PHE A 165 16.74 25.55 6.72
N LYS A 166 17.19 24.70 7.65
CA LYS A 166 18.05 23.54 7.33
C LYS A 166 17.43 22.66 6.24
N TRP A 167 16.11 22.43 6.33
CA TRP A 167 15.34 21.59 5.40
C TRP A 167 14.94 22.36 4.14
N ALA A 168 14.46 23.59 4.29
CA ALA A 168 14.12 24.46 3.15
C ALA A 168 15.34 24.71 2.26
N TRP A 169 16.50 25.00 2.88
CA TRP A 169 17.78 25.21 2.21
C TRP A 169 18.36 23.92 1.62
N GLY A 170 18.18 22.77 2.29
CA GLY A 170 18.53 21.46 1.72
C GLY A 170 17.71 21.14 0.47
N SER A 171 16.42 21.48 0.46
CA SER A 171 15.55 21.35 -0.72
C SER A 171 15.97 22.29 -1.83
N PHE A 172 16.18 23.57 -1.51
CA PHE A 172 16.74 24.58 -2.40
C PHE A 172 18.07 24.14 -3.05
N ARG A 173 19.01 23.59 -2.27
CA ARG A 173 20.29 23.09 -2.82
C ARG A 173 20.09 21.95 -3.83
N ARG A 174 19.08 21.10 -3.65
CA ARG A 174 18.69 20.05 -4.63
C ARG A 174 18.13 20.68 -5.91
N GLU A 175 17.24 21.66 -5.80
CA GLU A 175 16.59 22.33 -6.94
C GLU A 175 17.55 23.27 -7.71
N VAL A 176 18.57 23.81 -7.04
CA VAL A 176 19.62 24.64 -7.64
C VAL A 176 20.71 23.81 -8.32
N LYS A 177 20.93 22.54 -7.94
CA LYS A 177 21.98 21.70 -8.54
C LYS A 177 21.85 21.58 -10.08
N PRO A 178 20.65 21.32 -10.66
CA PRO A 178 20.47 21.37 -12.12
C PRO A 178 20.80 22.73 -12.76
N ILE A 179 20.54 23.85 -12.05
CA ILE A 179 20.87 25.21 -12.50
C ILE A 179 22.39 25.40 -12.53
N LEU A 180 23.10 24.99 -11.47
CA LEU A 180 24.57 25.04 -11.42
C LEU A 180 25.22 24.17 -12.50
N GLU A 181 24.73 22.95 -12.70
CA GLU A 181 25.23 22.08 -13.77
C GLU A 181 24.92 22.62 -15.17
N SER A 182 23.76 23.25 -15.38
CA SER A 182 23.41 23.99 -16.60
C SER A 182 24.46 25.06 -16.89
N LEU A 183 24.73 25.94 -15.92
CA LEU A 183 25.71 27.02 -16.03
C LEU A 183 27.15 26.49 -16.30
N LYS A 184 27.59 25.44 -15.59
CA LYS A 184 28.91 24.82 -15.78
C LYS A 184 29.06 24.11 -17.13
N ARG A 185 28.02 23.44 -17.63
CA ARG A 185 28.03 22.83 -18.98
C ARG A 185 28.13 23.90 -20.07
N LYS A 186 27.31 24.96 -19.99
CA LYS A 186 27.38 26.11 -20.89
C LYS A 186 28.78 26.75 -20.89
N GLN A 187 29.42 26.88 -19.71
CA GLN A 187 30.78 27.40 -19.57
C GLN A 187 31.82 26.50 -20.25
N ALA A 188 31.76 25.18 -20.03
CA ALA A 188 32.70 24.23 -20.62
C ALA A 188 32.67 24.27 -22.16
N LEU A 189 31.49 24.40 -22.75
CA LEU A 189 31.29 24.47 -24.20
C LEU A 189 31.80 25.79 -24.80
N LEU A 190 31.58 26.92 -24.13
CA LEU A 190 32.22 28.19 -24.50
C LEU A 190 33.76 28.11 -24.37
N SER A 191 34.25 27.24 -23.49
CA SER A 191 35.68 27.05 -23.22
C SER A 191 36.37 26.03 -24.14
N ASP A 192 35.70 25.46 -25.14
CA ASP A 192 36.29 24.48 -26.07
C ASP A 192 37.21 25.16 -27.10
N ASP A 193 38.49 24.79 -27.08
CA ASP A 193 39.54 25.27 -28.00
C ASP A 193 39.15 25.15 -29.49
N LYS A 194 38.34 24.15 -29.88
CA LYS A 194 37.88 24.01 -31.27
C LYS A 194 36.88 25.09 -31.66
N LEU A 195 35.93 25.40 -30.78
CA LEU A 195 34.97 26.50 -30.98
C LEU A 195 35.70 27.84 -30.95
N GLN A 196 36.66 28.03 -30.05
CA GLN A 196 37.46 29.26 -29.98
C GLN A 196 38.31 29.46 -31.24
N SER A 197 39.02 28.43 -31.70
CA SER A 197 39.83 28.51 -32.93
C SER A 197 38.99 28.72 -34.20
N HIS A 198 37.80 28.10 -34.32
CA HIS A 198 36.90 28.35 -35.45
C HIS A 198 36.17 29.70 -35.38
N ALA A 199 35.93 30.25 -34.18
CA ALA A 199 35.32 31.57 -34.03
C ALA A 199 36.30 32.72 -34.30
N ILE A 200 37.61 32.49 -34.11
CA ILE A 200 38.69 33.44 -34.42
C ILE A 200 39.06 33.43 -35.92
N LEU A 201 38.91 32.27 -36.59
CA LEU A 201 39.17 32.13 -38.04
C LEU A 201 38.02 32.70 -38.89
N LYS A 202 38.20 33.96 -39.30
CA LYS A 202 37.35 34.68 -40.24
C LYS A 202 37.41 34.06 -41.66
N GLU A 203 36.31 34.20 -42.42
CA GLU A 203 36.20 34.15 -43.90
C GLU A 203 35.68 32.87 -44.62
N VAL A 204 35.47 31.71 -43.99
CA VAL A 204 34.89 30.55 -44.71
C VAL A 204 33.37 30.49 -44.57
N GLN A 205 32.63 30.66 -45.68
CA GLN A 205 31.15 30.64 -45.71
C GLN A 205 30.54 29.32 -45.25
N ASP A 206 31.26 28.20 -45.35
CA ASP A 206 30.83 26.88 -44.85
C ASP A 206 30.90 26.77 -43.30
N SER A 207 31.61 27.69 -42.62
CA SER A 207 31.82 27.65 -41.17
C SER A 207 30.57 28.07 -40.38
N ASP A 208 29.78 29.02 -40.89
CA ASP A 208 28.55 29.45 -40.22
C ASP A 208 27.50 28.35 -40.20
N GLN A 209 27.30 27.62 -41.32
CA GLN A 209 26.38 26.48 -41.37
C GLN A 209 26.82 25.38 -40.40
N TYR A 210 28.11 25.03 -40.36
CA TYR A 210 28.65 24.05 -39.42
C TYR A 210 28.48 24.49 -37.96
N ALA A 211 28.77 25.75 -37.62
CA ALA A 211 28.56 26.28 -36.28
C ALA A 211 27.06 26.25 -35.90
N GLN A 212 26.18 26.63 -36.82
CA GLN A 212 24.73 26.66 -36.62
C GLN A 212 24.15 25.27 -36.41
N ASP A 213 24.60 24.27 -37.18
CA ASP A 213 24.24 22.86 -36.99
C ASP A 213 24.80 22.29 -35.67
N GLN A 214 26.01 22.67 -35.25
CA GLN A 214 26.54 22.29 -33.93
C GLN A 214 25.72 22.92 -32.80
N PHE A 215 25.35 24.20 -32.89
CA PHE A 215 24.54 24.88 -31.88
C PHE A 215 23.09 24.36 -31.80
N SER A 216 22.47 24.00 -32.93
CA SER A 216 21.12 23.42 -32.93
C SER A 216 21.10 21.99 -32.39
N ASN A 217 22.06 21.15 -32.78
CA ASN A 217 22.25 19.83 -32.17
C ASN A 217 22.56 19.93 -30.68
N LEU A 218 23.32 20.95 -30.26
CA LEU A 218 23.57 21.23 -28.86
C LEU A 218 22.30 21.62 -28.10
N GLN A 219 21.44 22.49 -28.66
CA GLN A 219 20.15 22.82 -28.03
C GLN A 219 19.26 21.58 -27.85
N ILE A 220 19.18 20.72 -28.87
CA ILE A 220 18.40 19.47 -28.80
C ILE A 220 18.98 18.54 -27.72
N ASN A 221 20.29 18.31 -27.73
CA ASN A 221 20.97 17.48 -26.73
C ASN A 221 20.86 18.06 -25.30
N LEU A 222 20.96 19.39 -25.15
CA LEU A 222 20.80 20.04 -23.85
C LEU A 222 19.37 19.93 -23.32
N GLU A 223 18.35 20.06 -24.18
CA GLU A 223 16.95 19.94 -23.76
C GLU A 223 16.58 18.47 -23.47
N ASP A 224 17.11 17.51 -24.23
CA ASP A 224 16.96 16.07 -23.97
C ASP A 224 17.64 15.66 -22.65
N ILE A 225 18.88 16.11 -22.43
CA ILE A 225 19.60 15.93 -21.15
C ILE A 225 18.89 16.67 -20.00
N ARG A 226 18.33 17.86 -20.23
CA ARG A 226 17.54 18.61 -19.23
C ARG A 226 16.29 17.84 -18.84
N SER A 227 15.57 17.27 -19.81
CA SER A 227 14.40 16.43 -19.55
C SER A 227 14.76 15.12 -18.84
N THR A 228 15.91 14.53 -19.17
CA THR A 228 16.46 13.32 -18.55
C THR A 228 16.90 13.57 -17.10
N LEU A 229 17.63 14.66 -16.85
CA LEU A 229 18.04 15.06 -15.50
C LEU A 229 16.85 15.51 -14.66
N ALA A 230 15.87 16.23 -15.25
CA ALA A 230 14.64 16.61 -14.55
C ALA A 230 13.80 15.39 -14.16
N SER A 231 13.66 14.39 -15.03
CA SER A 231 12.94 13.14 -14.73
C SER A 231 13.68 12.26 -13.71
N GLN A 232 15.01 12.13 -13.82
CA GLN A 232 15.83 11.44 -12.81
C GLN A 232 15.78 12.15 -11.45
N HIS A 233 15.86 13.49 -11.44
CA HIS A 233 15.80 14.27 -10.21
C HIS A 233 14.41 14.20 -9.57
N LEU A 234 13.34 14.33 -10.38
CA LEU A 234 11.97 14.14 -9.93
C LEU A 234 11.77 12.74 -9.35
N GLN A 235 12.25 11.69 -10.03
CA GLN A 235 12.18 10.31 -9.55
C GLN A 235 12.93 10.12 -8.22
N SER A 236 14.14 10.65 -8.08
CA SER A 236 14.91 10.59 -6.83
C SER A 236 14.25 11.39 -5.70
N LYS A 237 13.68 12.56 -6.01
CA LYS A 237 12.93 13.40 -5.06
C LYS A 237 11.65 12.69 -4.60
N THR A 238 10.90 12.08 -5.52
CA THR A 238 9.71 11.26 -5.20
C THR A 238 10.07 10.05 -4.33
N ILE A 239 11.18 9.35 -4.61
CA ILE A 239 11.64 8.22 -3.78
C ILE A 239 11.98 8.71 -2.37
N GLN A 240 12.81 9.75 -2.23
CA GLN A 240 13.23 10.24 -0.91
C GLN A 240 12.05 10.78 -0.09
N ALA A 241 11.14 11.53 -0.72
CA ALA A 241 9.92 12.00 -0.07
C ALA A 241 9.01 10.83 0.32
N GLN A 242 8.88 9.80 -0.52
CA GLN A 242 8.09 8.61 -0.21
C GLN A 242 8.72 7.78 0.92
N GLU A 243 10.04 7.71 1.03
CA GLU A 243 10.75 7.07 2.15
C GLU A 243 10.52 7.83 3.47
N MET A 244 10.75 9.15 3.48
CA MET A 244 10.49 10.00 4.66
C MET A 244 9.02 9.93 5.09
N LYS A 245 8.09 9.98 4.13
CA LYS A 245 6.65 9.80 4.35
C LYS A 245 6.34 8.43 4.96
N THR A 246 6.90 7.35 4.41
CA THR A 246 6.65 5.98 4.91
C THR A 246 7.22 5.80 6.33
N TYR A 247 8.37 6.40 6.63
CA TYR A 247 8.90 6.46 7.99
C TYR A 247 7.96 7.22 8.94
N LEU A 248 7.44 8.37 8.52
CA LEU A 248 6.53 9.18 9.35
C LEU A 248 5.17 8.52 9.57
N GLU A 249 4.59 7.89 8.54
CA GLU A 249 3.38 7.05 8.65
C GLU A 249 3.57 5.94 9.70
N SER A 250 4.72 5.24 9.64
CA SER A 250 5.11 4.21 10.61
C SER A 250 5.31 4.78 12.03
N ARG A 251 6.09 5.86 12.16
CA ARG A 251 6.50 6.41 13.47
C ARG A 251 5.36 7.10 14.22
N LEU A 252 4.40 7.68 13.49
CA LEU A 252 3.21 8.30 14.06
C LEU A 252 2.03 7.33 14.21
N ASP A 253 2.14 6.04 13.85
CA ASP A 253 1.02 5.07 13.80
C ASP A 253 -0.23 5.62 13.06
N VAL A 254 0.02 6.48 12.05
CA VAL A 254 -1.04 7.01 11.18
C VAL A 254 -1.19 6.02 10.04
N SER A 255 -2.27 5.25 10.11
CA SER A 255 -2.61 4.29 9.07
C SER A 255 -2.71 4.98 7.70
N LYS A 256 -2.55 4.22 6.61
CA LYS A 256 -2.84 4.72 5.24
C LYS A 256 -4.33 5.07 5.02
N SER A 257 -5.17 5.17 6.06
CA SER A 257 -6.55 5.72 6.04
C SER A 257 -6.61 7.24 5.84
N TRP A 258 -5.55 7.78 5.27
CA TRP A 258 -5.45 9.02 4.53
C TRP A 258 -6.46 9.21 3.41
N SER A 259 -7.17 8.15 3.02
CA SER A 259 -8.19 8.25 2.00
C SER A 259 -9.27 9.23 2.44
N ASP A 260 -9.35 10.31 1.67
CA ASP A 260 -10.48 11.24 1.54
C ASP A 260 -11.81 10.53 1.19
N LEU A 261 -11.88 9.19 1.22
CA LEU A 261 -13.08 8.36 1.12
C LEU A 261 -14.28 8.90 1.91
N GLN A 262 -14.06 9.50 3.08
CA GLN A 262 -15.14 10.16 3.82
C GLN A 262 -15.64 11.42 3.12
N LEU A 263 -14.78 12.23 2.49
CA LEU A 263 -15.19 13.37 1.65
C LEU A 263 -15.76 12.90 0.29
N GLU A 264 -15.15 11.90 -0.34
CA GLU A 264 -15.56 11.35 -1.63
C GLU A 264 -16.90 10.59 -1.57
N THR A 265 -17.30 10.09 -0.39
CA THR A 265 -18.65 9.56 -0.14
C THR A 265 -19.69 10.69 0.01
N ARG A 266 -19.95 11.36 -1.11
CA ARG A 266 -21.25 11.99 -1.38
C ARG A 266 -22.21 10.90 -1.89
N ASP A 267 -23.38 10.79 -1.29
CA ASP A 267 -24.49 10.08 -1.94
C ASP A 267 -24.87 10.86 -3.21
N PRO A 268 -24.87 10.25 -4.41
CA PRO A 268 -25.05 10.97 -5.68
C PRO A 268 -26.44 11.61 -5.85
N ILE A 269 -27.36 11.31 -4.94
CA ILE A 269 -28.75 11.78 -4.92
C ILE A 269 -28.85 13.22 -4.36
N VAL A 270 -27.82 13.74 -3.67
CA VAL A 270 -27.90 15.04 -2.96
C VAL A 270 -26.68 15.94 -3.20
N GLU A 271 -26.42 16.30 -4.46
CA GLU A 271 -25.31 17.21 -4.83
C GLU A 271 -25.35 18.59 -4.14
N ASN A 272 -26.54 19.03 -3.71
CA ASN A 272 -26.80 20.36 -3.14
C ASN A 272 -27.11 20.40 -1.63
N SER A 273 -27.15 19.27 -0.92
CA SER A 273 -27.45 19.27 0.53
C SER A 273 -26.39 20.05 1.33
N GLY A 274 -26.82 20.73 2.38
CA GLY A 274 -25.96 21.50 3.28
C GLY A 274 -25.50 22.86 2.74
N ASN A 275 -25.74 23.17 1.45
CA ASN A 275 -25.30 24.44 0.84
C ASN A 275 -25.89 25.70 1.52
N TRP A 276 -27.01 25.57 2.23
CA TRP A 276 -27.63 26.66 3.00
C TRP A 276 -26.68 27.24 4.07
N ILE A 277 -25.70 26.47 4.56
CA ILE A 277 -24.75 26.93 5.58
C ILE A 277 -23.91 28.11 5.11
N PHE A 278 -23.56 28.17 3.82
CA PHE A 278 -22.79 29.27 3.23
C PHE A 278 -23.59 30.56 3.11
N SER A 279 -24.92 30.49 3.28
CA SER A 279 -25.79 31.66 3.39
C SER A 279 -26.01 32.12 4.83
N ASN A 280 -25.66 31.29 5.82
CA ASN A 280 -25.85 31.58 7.24
C ASN A 280 -24.96 32.76 7.70
N PRO A 281 -25.51 33.78 8.41
CA PRO A 281 -24.73 34.93 8.88
C PRO A 281 -23.56 34.56 9.80
N THR A 282 -23.76 33.59 10.70
CA THR A 282 -22.75 33.16 11.68
C THR A 282 -21.55 32.50 10.99
N PHE A 283 -21.80 31.69 9.97
CA PHE A 283 -20.74 31.07 9.16
C PHE A 283 -19.90 32.13 8.42
N LYS A 284 -20.55 33.12 7.78
CA LYS A 284 -19.85 34.21 7.07
C LYS A 284 -18.98 35.07 7.98
N CYS A 285 -19.40 35.31 9.23
CA CYS A 285 -18.58 36.03 10.20
C CYS A 285 -17.29 35.27 10.56
N TRP A 286 -17.38 33.94 10.70
CA TRP A 286 -16.24 33.06 10.93
C TRP A 286 -15.29 33.02 9.71
N GLU A 287 -15.83 32.81 8.51
CA GLU A 287 -15.07 32.71 7.25
C GLU A 287 -14.22 33.98 6.95
N VAL A 288 -14.66 35.15 7.43
CA VAL A 288 -13.98 36.45 7.19
C VAL A 288 -12.95 36.80 8.28
N GLY A 289 -12.95 36.14 9.44
CA GLY A 289 -11.81 36.06 10.37
C GLY A 289 -11.26 37.37 10.97
N LYS A 290 -12.02 38.47 11.00
CA LYS A 290 -11.50 39.83 11.35
C LYS A 290 -11.28 40.10 12.85
N SER A 291 -11.84 39.30 13.75
CA SER A 291 -11.67 39.45 15.21
C SER A 291 -11.32 38.10 15.86
N VAL A 292 -10.73 38.13 17.06
CA VAL A 292 -10.30 36.91 17.77
C VAL A 292 -11.49 36.01 18.13
N GLU A 293 -12.60 36.62 18.58
CA GLU A 293 -13.85 35.93 18.93
C GLU A 293 -14.48 35.18 17.75
N ASN A 294 -14.27 35.65 16.51
CA ASN A 294 -14.82 35.04 15.30
C ASN A 294 -13.91 33.95 14.69
N LYS A 295 -12.84 33.51 15.38
CA LYS A 295 -11.93 32.46 14.85
C LYS A 295 -12.41 31.03 15.08
N VAL A 296 -13.45 30.83 15.90
CA VAL A 296 -13.97 29.51 16.28
C VAL A 296 -15.49 29.49 16.04
N LEU A 297 -15.99 28.39 15.49
CA LEU A 297 -17.40 28.14 15.20
C LEU A 297 -17.77 26.74 15.69
N PHE A 298 -18.92 26.60 16.36
CA PHE A 298 -19.40 25.30 16.86
C PHE A 298 -20.71 24.89 16.16
N LEU A 299 -20.78 23.62 15.74
CA LEU A 299 -21.94 23.05 15.06
C LEU A 299 -22.50 21.88 15.89
N ASN A 300 -23.81 21.85 16.10
CA ASN A 300 -24.47 20.82 16.91
C ASN A 300 -25.83 20.40 16.35
N GLY A 301 -26.22 19.15 16.65
CA GLY A 301 -27.47 18.54 16.23
C GLY A 301 -27.54 17.06 16.64
N SER A 302 -28.71 16.43 16.49
CA SER A 302 -28.97 15.05 16.92
C SER A 302 -28.07 13.98 16.23
N PRO A 303 -27.95 12.75 16.77
CA PRO A 303 -27.37 11.62 16.04
C PRO A 303 -28.15 11.37 14.73
N GLY A 304 -27.46 10.99 13.64
CA GLY A 304 -28.12 10.74 12.35
C GLY A 304 -28.59 11.97 11.55
N SER A 305 -28.52 13.19 12.10
CA SER A 305 -28.87 14.45 11.40
C SER A 305 -27.96 14.85 10.25
N GLY A 306 -26.82 14.19 10.07
CA GLY A 306 -25.87 14.52 9.01
C GLY A 306 -24.88 15.63 9.36
N LYS A 307 -24.59 15.87 10.66
CA LYS A 307 -23.44 16.68 11.13
C LYS A 307 -22.17 16.44 10.29
N SER A 308 -21.76 15.18 10.16
CA SER A 308 -20.59 14.80 9.37
C SER A 308 -20.74 15.09 7.87
N THR A 309 -21.96 15.03 7.32
CA THR A 309 -22.26 15.44 5.93
C THR A 309 -22.11 16.95 5.76
N LEU A 310 -22.52 17.74 6.75
CA LEU A 310 -22.31 19.18 6.75
C LEU A 310 -20.83 19.55 6.93
N ALA A 311 -20.11 18.88 7.84
CA ALA A 311 -18.67 19.04 8.02
C ALA A 311 -17.89 18.73 6.72
N LYS A 312 -18.23 17.63 6.04
CA LYS A 312 -17.73 17.33 4.68
C LYS A 312 -18.05 18.48 3.71
N THR A 313 -19.25 19.03 3.74
CA THR A 313 -19.69 20.11 2.82
C THR A 313 -18.89 21.39 3.04
N ILE A 314 -18.62 21.78 4.30
CA ILE A 314 -17.74 22.90 4.66
C ILE A 314 -16.31 22.63 4.19
N ILE A 315 -15.76 21.43 4.43
CA ILE A 315 -14.41 21.07 3.95
C ILE A 315 -14.32 21.14 2.42
N HIS A 316 -15.37 20.78 1.66
CA HIS A 316 -15.39 20.96 0.21
C HIS A 316 -15.39 22.42 -0.24
N HIS A 317 -16.09 23.31 0.47
CA HIS A 317 -16.10 24.74 0.19
C HIS A 317 -14.71 25.36 0.42
N GLU A 318 -14.10 25.09 1.57
CA GLU A 318 -12.74 25.56 1.88
C GLU A 318 -11.69 24.96 0.93
N LYS A 319 -11.77 23.66 0.58
CA LYS A 319 -10.90 23.06 -0.46
C LYS A 319 -11.08 23.73 -1.83
N ARG A 320 -12.31 24.07 -2.24
CA ARG A 320 -12.56 24.79 -3.52
C ARG A 320 -11.94 26.19 -3.50
N LYS A 321 -12.09 26.92 -2.39
CA LYS A 321 -11.52 28.27 -2.20
C LYS A 321 -10.00 28.28 -2.34
N GLN A 322 -9.31 27.30 -1.75
CA GLN A 322 -7.85 27.11 -1.88
C GLN A 322 -7.39 26.91 -3.32
N VAL A 323 -8.21 26.30 -4.19
CA VAL A 323 -7.86 26.09 -5.62
C VAL A 323 -7.95 27.40 -6.43
N PHE A 324 -8.80 28.35 -6.02
CA PHE A 324 -8.92 29.66 -6.68
C PHE A 324 -7.94 30.71 -6.13
N GLU A 325 -7.47 30.58 -4.89
CA GLU A 325 -6.44 31.44 -4.31
C GLU A 325 -5.02 31.05 -4.78
N SER A 326 -4.60 31.62 -5.92
CA SER A 326 -3.39 31.26 -6.70
C SER A 326 -2.02 31.34 -6.00
N SER A 327 -1.96 31.55 -4.69
CA SER A 327 -0.72 31.80 -3.93
C SER A 327 -0.31 30.69 -2.97
N GLY A 328 -1.13 29.64 -2.75
CA GLY A 328 -0.78 28.50 -1.90
C GLY A 328 -0.54 28.83 -0.41
N ARG A 329 -1.00 30.00 0.06
CA ARG A 329 -0.74 30.53 1.42
C ARG A 329 -1.70 29.99 2.49
N SER A 330 -2.81 29.39 2.08
CA SER A 330 -3.88 28.84 2.92
C SER A 330 -3.83 27.32 2.97
N PHE A 331 -3.87 26.76 4.18
CA PHE A 331 -3.87 25.32 4.45
C PHE A 331 -5.12 24.90 5.22
N LEU A 332 -5.65 23.71 4.94
CA LEU A 332 -6.82 23.15 5.63
C LEU A 332 -6.46 21.77 6.16
N ALA A 333 -6.70 21.55 7.45
CA ALA A 333 -6.65 20.25 8.09
C ALA A 333 -7.99 19.90 8.72
N TYR A 334 -8.26 18.60 8.85
CA TYR A 334 -9.48 18.10 9.48
C TYR A 334 -9.26 16.76 10.16
N PHE A 335 -10.07 16.47 11.17
CA PHE A 335 -10.06 15.17 11.84
C PHE A 335 -11.48 14.77 12.23
N PHE A 336 -11.82 13.53 11.89
CA PHE A 336 -13.10 12.91 12.23
C PHE A 336 -12.82 11.95 13.39
N PHE A 337 -13.24 12.32 14.60
CA PHE A 337 -13.26 11.39 15.72
C PHE A 337 -14.28 10.28 15.45
N LYS A 338 -13.99 9.06 15.91
CA LYS A 338 -14.86 7.90 15.68
C LYS A 338 -14.67 6.82 16.73
N HIS A 339 -15.75 6.39 17.36
CA HIS A 339 -15.70 5.53 18.56
C HIS A 339 -15.27 4.08 18.24
N ASP A 340 -15.68 3.58 17.08
CA ASP A 340 -15.39 2.22 16.58
C ASP A 340 -14.01 2.10 15.90
N ALA A 341 -13.26 3.21 15.78
CA ALA A 341 -11.92 3.25 15.20
C ALA A 341 -10.89 3.59 16.28
N ALA A 342 -10.08 2.61 16.68
CA ALA A 342 -9.08 2.77 17.72
C ALA A 342 -8.03 3.86 17.42
N ASP A 343 -7.78 4.17 16.14
CA ASP A 343 -6.91 5.26 15.67
C ASP A 343 -7.63 6.59 15.43
N ARG A 344 -8.89 6.74 15.87
CA ARG A 344 -9.67 7.99 15.76
C ARG A 344 -10.41 8.43 17.02
N ARG A 345 -10.09 7.86 18.19
CA ARG A 345 -10.78 8.17 19.46
C ARG A 345 -9.96 8.96 20.49
N THR A 346 -8.72 9.36 20.18
CA THR A 346 -7.81 10.03 21.15
C THR A 346 -7.23 11.33 20.59
N ALA A 347 -6.93 12.29 21.48
CA ALA A 347 -6.17 13.50 21.18
C ALA A 347 -4.78 13.18 20.61
N ARG A 348 -4.16 12.08 21.07
CA ARG A 348 -2.91 11.56 20.48
C ARG A 348 -3.12 11.26 18.99
N SER A 349 -4.15 10.48 18.67
CA SER A 349 -4.46 10.09 17.29
C SER A 349 -4.83 11.27 16.39
N MET A 350 -5.56 12.26 16.93
CA MET A 350 -5.83 13.53 16.26
C MET A 350 -4.52 14.22 15.87
N LEU A 351 -3.62 14.47 16.84
CA LEU A 351 -2.35 15.16 16.59
C LEU A 351 -1.47 14.41 15.60
N GLN A 352 -1.39 13.08 15.70
CA GLN A 352 -0.67 12.24 14.74
C GLN A 352 -1.20 12.45 13.31
N HIS A 353 -2.52 12.41 13.10
CA HIS A 353 -3.14 12.66 11.79
C HIS A 353 -2.99 14.12 11.30
N LEU A 354 -3.04 15.11 12.19
CA LEU A 354 -2.88 16.53 11.84
C LEU A 354 -1.42 16.87 11.45
N ILE A 355 -0.44 16.33 12.18
CA ILE A 355 0.99 16.43 11.80
C ILE A 355 1.20 15.82 10.42
N MET A 356 0.65 14.62 10.20
CA MET A 356 0.74 13.98 8.89
C MET A 356 0.07 14.84 7.81
N GLN A 357 -1.00 15.58 8.15
CA GLN A 357 -1.69 16.48 7.23
C GLN A 357 -0.84 17.64 6.73
N LEU A 358 -0.02 18.19 7.63
CA LEU A 358 0.96 19.21 7.28
C LEU A 358 2.12 18.60 6.46
N VAL A 359 2.60 17.41 6.85
CA VAL A 359 3.68 16.66 6.17
C VAL A 359 3.35 16.32 4.72
N ASN A 360 2.13 15.86 4.43
CA ASN A 360 1.71 15.54 3.06
C ASN A 360 1.48 16.79 2.19
N ALA A 361 1.35 17.98 2.79
CA ALA A 361 1.09 19.24 2.11
C ALA A 361 2.30 20.20 2.07
N ASP A 362 3.45 19.83 2.64
CA ASP A 362 4.72 20.56 2.53
C ASP A 362 5.92 19.63 2.80
N GLU A 363 6.74 19.39 1.78
CA GLU A 363 7.97 18.59 1.85
C GLU A 363 9.00 19.16 2.85
N THR A 364 8.97 20.47 3.10
CA THR A 364 9.83 21.11 4.11
C THR A 364 9.41 20.72 5.52
N ILE A 365 8.09 20.63 5.77
CA ILE A 365 7.54 20.16 7.04
C ILE A 365 7.79 18.65 7.19
N MET A 366 7.73 17.88 6.10
CA MET A 366 8.15 16.48 6.08
C MET A 366 9.60 16.29 6.57
N GLY A 367 10.54 17.10 6.07
CA GLY A 367 11.94 17.07 6.54
C GLY A 367 12.09 17.40 8.03
N LEU A 368 11.40 18.44 8.51
CA LEU A 368 11.40 18.83 9.92
C LEU A 368 10.84 17.72 10.84
N ALA A 369 9.69 17.15 10.46
CA ALA A 369 9.05 16.08 11.23
C ALA A 369 9.90 14.81 11.25
N TYR A 370 10.51 14.45 10.10
CA TYR A 370 11.38 13.29 9.97
C TYR A 370 12.60 13.41 10.89
N GLU A 371 13.34 14.53 10.83
CA GLU A 371 14.48 14.76 11.71
C GLU A 371 14.09 14.60 13.18
N ARG A 372 13.08 15.34 13.62
CA ARG A 372 12.71 15.40 15.04
C ARG A 372 12.28 14.04 15.59
N LEU A 373 11.46 13.30 14.84
CA LEU A 373 10.97 11.98 15.27
C LEU A 373 12.01 10.86 15.10
N SER A 374 12.98 11.02 14.20
CA SER A 374 14.11 10.08 14.05
C SER A 374 15.13 10.15 15.17
N THR A 375 15.26 11.31 15.83
CA THR A 375 16.17 11.51 16.97
C THR A 375 15.61 11.13 18.34
N MET A 376 14.32 10.76 18.41
CA MET A 376 13.62 10.47 19.67
C MET A 376 13.39 8.95 19.81
N GLU A 377 13.67 8.38 21.00
CA GLU A 377 13.48 6.94 21.27
C GLU A 377 11.99 6.57 21.47
N SER A 378 11.25 7.41 22.21
CA SER A 378 9.78 7.34 22.37
C SER A 378 9.14 8.63 21.85
N THR A 379 7.80 8.69 21.81
CA THR A 379 7.09 9.90 21.37
C THR A 379 5.89 10.15 22.29
N GLU A 380 6.02 11.07 23.23
CA GLU A 380 4.96 11.36 24.19
C GLU A 380 3.91 12.33 23.64
N LEU A 381 2.78 12.48 24.34
CA LEU A 381 1.71 13.39 23.91
C LEU A 381 2.18 14.85 23.92
N ALA A 382 3.09 15.23 24.82
CA ALA A 382 3.67 16.56 24.88
C ALA A 382 4.53 16.89 23.63
N ASP A 383 5.31 15.92 23.15
CA ASP A 383 6.11 16.08 21.93
C ASP A 383 5.23 16.23 20.70
N LEU A 384 4.16 15.44 20.60
CA LEU A 384 3.17 15.54 19.52
C LEU A 384 2.45 16.89 19.54
N LYS A 385 2.02 17.38 20.70
CA LYS A 385 1.42 18.73 20.83
C LYS A 385 2.37 19.80 20.34
N LYS A 386 3.64 19.74 20.75
CA LYS A 386 4.67 20.71 20.35
C LYS A 386 5.00 20.64 18.86
N LEU A 387 5.16 19.44 18.31
CA LEU A 387 5.42 19.23 16.88
C LEU A 387 4.24 19.69 16.02
N ALA A 388 3.00 19.39 16.41
CA ALA A 388 1.81 19.88 15.72
C ALA A 388 1.76 21.41 15.72
N SER A 389 1.98 22.07 16.87
CA SER A 389 2.05 23.53 16.94
C SER A 389 3.17 24.11 16.07
N ASP A 390 4.40 23.59 16.17
CA ASP A 390 5.55 24.01 15.33
C ASP A 390 5.23 23.87 13.82
N CYS A 391 4.48 22.84 13.41
CA CYS A 391 4.06 22.65 12.03
C CYS A 391 2.95 23.63 11.60
N PHE A 392 1.93 23.87 12.43
CA PHE A 392 0.84 24.80 12.10
C PHE A 392 1.31 26.26 12.05
N THR A 393 2.15 26.71 12.99
CA THR A 393 2.65 28.11 13.03
C THR A 393 3.62 28.43 11.90
N SER A 394 4.18 27.42 11.23
CA SER A 394 5.05 27.59 10.05
C SER A 394 4.30 28.03 8.79
N ARG A 395 2.96 28.02 8.77
CA ARG A 395 2.14 28.39 7.60
C ARG A 395 1.44 29.75 7.79
N PRO A 396 1.29 30.58 6.73
CA PRO A 396 0.74 31.94 6.87
C PRO A 396 -0.74 31.98 7.31
N THR A 397 -1.55 31.05 6.78
CA THR A 397 -2.97 30.90 7.14
C THR A 397 -3.33 29.41 7.18
N ALA A 398 -4.01 28.97 8.24
CA ALA A 398 -4.40 27.58 8.44
C ALA A 398 -5.79 27.48 9.09
N THR A 399 -6.63 26.59 8.56
CA THR A 399 -7.99 26.28 9.05
C THR A 399 -8.02 24.84 9.57
N LEU A 400 -8.69 24.60 10.71
CA LEU A 400 -8.84 23.28 11.32
C LEU A 400 -10.33 22.96 11.52
N VAL A 401 -10.78 21.79 11.07
CA VAL A 401 -12.16 21.29 11.24
C VAL A 401 -12.15 19.97 12.02
N LEU A 402 -12.80 19.92 13.18
CA LEU A 402 -12.95 18.70 13.98
C LEU A 402 -14.42 18.27 13.98
N ASP A 403 -14.69 17.02 13.65
CA ASP A 403 -16.02 16.41 13.66
C ASP A 403 -16.06 15.19 14.61
N GLY A 404 -17.23 14.87 15.14
CA GLY A 404 -17.45 13.70 16.01
C GLY A 404 -16.76 13.77 17.39
N LEU A 405 -16.50 14.96 17.96
CA LEU A 405 -15.82 15.11 19.25
C LEU A 405 -16.47 14.30 20.40
N ASP A 406 -17.77 14.05 20.31
CA ASP A 406 -18.58 13.18 21.17
C ASP A 406 -18.26 11.68 21.06
N GLU A 407 -17.54 11.27 20.01
CA GLU A 407 -17.04 9.90 19.78
C GLU A 407 -15.60 9.67 20.30
N ALA A 408 -14.98 10.65 20.97
CA ALA A 408 -13.69 10.47 21.63
C ALA A 408 -13.83 9.62 22.92
N ILE A 409 -12.78 8.89 23.29
CA ILE A 409 -12.76 8.09 24.52
C ILE A 409 -12.51 8.97 25.75
N ASP A 410 -13.22 8.68 26.84
CA ASP A 410 -13.10 9.37 28.14
C ASP A 410 -13.04 10.91 27.98
N ASN A 411 -12.03 11.57 28.53
CA ASN A 411 -11.85 13.03 28.51
C ASN A 411 -11.00 13.53 27.32
N GLU A 412 -10.70 12.69 26.32
CA GLU A 412 -9.78 13.06 25.22
C GLU A 412 -10.31 14.22 24.34
N HIS A 413 -11.63 14.44 24.32
CA HIS A 413 -12.25 15.59 23.66
C HIS A 413 -11.89 16.92 24.34
N GLU A 414 -11.91 16.97 25.67
CA GLU A 414 -11.47 18.14 26.46
C GLU A 414 -9.99 18.45 26.20
N VAL A 415 -9.14 17.40 26.19
CA VAL A 415 -7.70 17.51 25.91
C VAL A 415 -7.42 18.08 24.51
N SER A 416 -8.27 17.72 23.53
CA SER A 416 -8.17 18.16 22.14
C SER A 416 -8.59 19.63 21.99
N ILE A 417 -9.73 20.02 22.57
CA ILE A 417 -10.22 21.41 22.58
C ILE A 417 -9.24 22.32 23.32
N ALA A 418 -8.72 21.88 24.47
CA ALA A 418 -7.77 22.64 25.26
C ALA A 418 -6.44 22.88 24.53
N TRP A 419 -5.95 21.93 23.70
CA TRP A 419 -4.78 22.18 22.87
C TRP A 419 -5.06 23.21 21.78
N CYS A 420 -6.18 23.08 21.05
CA CYS A 420 -6.55 24.03 19.99
C CYS A 420 -6.63 25.48 20.49
N LEU A 421 -7.25 25.69 21.66
CA LEU A 421 -7.48 27.03 22.21
C LEU A 421 -6.24 27.63 22.90
N ASN A 422 -5.37 26.82 23.53
CA ASN A 422 -4.22 27.34 24.29
C ASN A 422 -2.91 27.46 23.49
N GLU A 423 -2.75 26.70 22.40
CA GLU A 423 -1.49 26.59 21.67
C GLU A 423 -1.56 27.12 20.21
N LEU A 424 -2.76 27.19 19.61
CA LEU A 424 -2.95 27.78 18.26
C LEU A 424 -3.50 29.22 18.29
N LEU A 425 -4.07 29.66 19.42
CA LEU A 425 -4.55 31.03 19.63
C LEU A 425 -3.70 31.74 20.71
N PRO A 426 -3.38 33.04 20.57
CA PRO A 426 -2.64 33.78 21.59
C PRO A 426 -3.41 33.84 22.91
N ARG A 427 -2.74 33.51 24.03
CA ARG A 427 -3.35 33.54 25.36
C ARG A 427 -3.57 34.96 25.87
N ASP A 428 -4.83 35.35 26.05
CA ASP A 428 -5.25 36.21 27.15
C ASP A 428 -5.99 35.33 28.17
N GLY A 429 -5.43 35.22 29.38
CA GLY A 429 -5.70 34.07 30.24
C GLY A 429 -6.99 34.13 31.07
N ARG A 430 -7.90 33.18 30.83
CA ARG A 430 -8.63 32.38 31.84
C ARG A 430 -9.43 31.28 31.14
N LEU A 431 -9.37 30.05 31.66
CA LEU A 431 -9.97 28.87 31.02
C LEU A 431 -11.13 28.33 31.87
N ASP A 432 -12.27 29.02 31.85
CA ASP A 432 -13.54 28.56 32.44
C ASP A 432 -14.71 29.04 31.58
N VAL A 433 -15.72 28.18 31.38
CA VAL A 433 -16.89 28.37 30.49
C VAL A 433 -16.54 28.43 28.99
N LEU A 434 -16.12 27.29 28.44
CA LEU A 434 -15.81 27.14 27.00
C LEU A 434 -16.87 26.31 26.25
N LEU A 435 -17.10 26.73 25.00
CA LEU A 435 -18.11 26.34 24.00
C LEU A 435 -19.43 27.14 24.00
N SER A 436 -20.05 27.44 25.14
CA SER A 436 -21.29 28.26 25.17
C SER A 436 -21.07 29.76 24.93
N SER A 437 -19.84 30.23 25.10
CA SER A 437 -19.38 31.61 24.90
C SER A 437 -19.03 31.96 23.45
N HIS A 438 -19.07 30.98 22.54
CA HIS A 438 -18.61 31.10 21.15
C HIS A 438 -19.78 30.92 20.17
N PRO A 439 -19.69 31.42 18.92
CA PRO A 439 -20.78 31.32 17.95
C PRO A 439 -21.20 29.88 17.65
N GLN A 440 -22.52 29.60 17.65
CA GLN A 440 -23.09 28.26 17.45
C GLN A 440 -24.14 28.23 16.32
N ILE A 441 -24.28 27.08 15.65
CA ILE A 441 -25.37 26.78 14.70
C ILE A 441 -25.97 25.41 15.04
N ARG A 442 -27.26 25.40 15.41
CA ARG A 442 -28.04 24.20 15.72
C ARG A 442 -28.80 23.69 14.50
N LEU A 443 -28.48 22.49 14.01
CA LEU A 443 -29.13 21.84 12.86
C LEU A 443 -30.65 21.67 13.08
N ASP A 444 -31.05 21.20 14.26
CA ASP A 444 -32.45 20.91 14.64
C ASP A 444 -33.38 22.15 14.70
N MET A 445 -32.84 23.37 14.49
CA MET A 445 -33.61 24.63 14.50
C MET A 445 -33.46 25.44 13.21
N VAL A 446 -33.00 24.83 12.12
CA VAL A 446 -32.82 25.51 10.82
C VAL A 446 -33.78 24.92 9.79
N ASP A 447 -34.79 25.70 9.39
CA ASP A 447 -35.81 25.30 8.41
C ASP A 447 -35.19 24.78 7.09
N ALA A 448 -34.07 25.40 6.66
CA ALA A 448 -33.34 24.99 5.46
C ALA A 448 -32.70 23.59 5.56
N HIS A 449 -32.49 23.06 6.77
CA HIS A 449 -32.01 21.70 6.98
C HIS A 449 -33.14 20.67 6.85
N GLN A 450 -34.33 20.98 7.36
CA GLN A 450 -35.53 20.15 7.17
C GLN A 450 -35.89 20.03 5.67
N HIS A 451 -35.73 21.11 4.91
CA HIS A 451 -35.99 21.12 3.48
C HIS A 451 -35.03 20.22 2.65
N ASP A 452 -33.77 20.05 3.10
CA ASP A 452 -32.85 19.08 2.47
C ASP A 452 -33.36 17.63 2.64
N ILE A 453 -34.03 17.31 3.75
CA ILE A 453 -34.59 15.97 4.02
C ILE A 453 -35.81 15.72 3.12
N GLU A 454 -36.73 16.69 3.01
CA GLU A 454 -37.83 16.67 2.04
C GLU A 454 -37.35 16.42 0.61
N HIS A 455 -36.30 17.12 0.18
CA HIS A 455 -35.72 16.95 -1.14
C HIS A 455 -35.11 15.54 -1.34
N PHE A 456 -34.40 15.02 -0.35
CA PHE A 456 -33.84 13.65 -0.39
C PHE A 456 -34.94 12.59 -0.48
N THR A 457 -35.97 12.69 0.37
CA THR A 457 -37.12 11.78 0.38
C THR A 457 -37.82 11.80 -0.98
N LYS A 458 -38.09 12.99 -1.54
CA LYS A 458 -38.77 13.13 -2.84
C LYS A 458 -37.99 12.49 -4.00
N GLY A 459 -36.66 12.62 -4.00
CA GLY A 459 -35.80 11.95 -4.98
C GLY A 459 -35.92 10.42 -4.93
N LYS A 460 -36.02 9.84 -3.72
CA LYS A 460 -36.16 8.39 -3.52
C LYS A 460 -37.58 7.86 -3.72
N VAL A 461 -38.61 8.62 -3.38
CA VAL A 461 -40.01 8.25 -3.65
C VAL A 461 -40.28 8.17 -5.16
N ALA A 462 -39.65 9.01 -5.98
CA ALA A 462 -39.75 8.92 -7.44
C ALA A 462 -39.19 7.60 -8.02
N GLU A 463 -38.19 6.99 -7.37
CA GLU A 463 -37.68 5.65 -7.75
C GLU A 463 -38.70 4.55 -7.41
N ILE A 464 -39.45 4.70 -6.31
CA ILE A 464 -40.51 3.79 -5.86
C ILE A 464 -41.77 3.92 -6.74
N HIS A 465 -42.17 5.14 -7.09
CA HIS A 465 -43.25 5.41 -8.05
C HIS A 465 -43.04 4.66 -9.39
N ALA A 466 -41.80 4.61 -9.89
CA ALA A 466 -41.48 3.89 -11.12
C ALA A 466 -41.70 2.37 -11.03
N ARG A 467 -41.76 1.79 -9.83
CA ARG A 467 -42.00 0.36 -9.56
C ARG A 467 -43.48 0.05 -9.27
N PHE A 468 -44.19 0.93 -8.55
CA PHE A 468 -45.56 0.68 -8.07
C PHE A 468 -46.65 1.55 -8.72
N LEU A 469 -46.29 2.47 -9.63
CA LEU A 469 -47.23 3.32 -10.40
C LEU A 469 -48.13 4.22 -9.53
N LEU A 470 -47.55 4.82 -8.49
CA LEU A 470 -48.22 5.73 -7.56
C LEU A 470 -48.79 6.96 -8.29
N THR A 471 -49.85 7.56 -7.73
CA THR A 471 -50.33 8.88 -8.16
C THR A 471 -49.50 10.00 -7.51
N GLN A 472 -49.54 11.19 -8.10
CA GLN A 472 -48.82 12.36 -7.57
C GLN A 472 -49.27 12.73 -6.13
N GLN A 473 -50.53 12.45 -5.75
CA GLN A 473 -51.02 12.67 -4.39
C GLN A 473 -50.41 11.67 -3.39
N GLU A 474 -50.21 10.42 -3.80
CA GLU A 474 -49.58 9.39 -2.97
C GLU A 474 -48.08 9.64 -2.81
N GLU A 475 -47.40 10.12 -3.86
CA GLU A 475 -46.01 10.58 -3.76
C GLU A 475 -45.85 11.72 -2.75
N ASP A 476 -46.61 12.81 -2.89
CA ASP A 476 -46.49 13.97 -2.01
C ASP A 476 -46.92 13.64 -0.57
N ALA A 477 -47.90 12.75 -0.38
CA ALA A 477 -48.27 12.23 0.94
C ALA A 477 -47.16 11.39 1.57
N LEU A 478 -46.53 10.48 0.80
CA LEU A 478 -45.43 9.63 1.28
C LEU A 478 -44.18 10.46 1.64
N VAL A 479 -43.87 11.48 0.83
CA VAL A 479 -42.79 12.44 1.13
C VAL A 479 -43.07 13.19 2.43
N SER A 480 -44.30 13.70 2.61
CA SER A 480 -44.68 14.39 3.84
C SER A 480 -44.65 13.46 5.07
N LYS A 481 -45.11 12.21 4.93
CA LYS A 481 -45.11 11.20 6.02
C LYS A 481 -43.68 10.90 6.47
N ILE A 482 -42.79 10.52 5.54
CA ILE A 482 -41.39 10.17 5.85
C ILE A 482 -40.60 11.38 6.38
N SER A 483 -40.72 12.56 5.76
CA SER A 483 -39.93 13.73 6.19
C SER A 483 -40.40 14.30 7.52
N SER A 484 -41.68 14.19 7.88
CA SER A 484 -42.17 14.53 9.22
C SER A 484 -41.70 13.51 10.27
N ALA A 485 -41.82 12.21 9.99
CA ALA A 485 -41.35 11.13 10.85
C ALA A 485 -39.82 11.16 11.11
N SER A 486 -39.03 11.66 10.16
CA SER A 486 -37.57 11.72 10.30
C SER A 486 -37.05 12.59 11.46
N GLN A 487 -37.83 13.57 11.94
CA GLN A 487 -37.45 14.53 12.99
C GLN A 487 -36.02 15.11 12.83
N GLY A 488 -35.59 15.38 11.59
CA GLY A 488 -34.25 15.88 11.29
C GLY A 488 -33.17 14.80 11.03
N MET A 489 -33.51 13.51 10.95
CA MET A 489 -32.56 12.40 10.76
C MET A 489 -32.61 11.76 9.36
N PHE A 490 -31.50 11.87 8.61
CA PHE A 490 -31.37 11.25 7.28
C PHE A 490 -31.27 9.71 7.33
N LEU A 491 -30.72 9.15 8.41
CA LEU A 491 -30.50 7.70 8.51
C LEU A 491 -31.83 6.93 8.51
N TYR A 492 -32.82 7.42 9.25
CA TYR A 492 -34.17 6.86 9.33
C TYR A 492 -34.82 6.81 7.94
N ALA A 493 -34.96 7.96 7.27
CA ALA A 493 -35.55 8.04 5.94
C ALA A 493 -34.88 7.06 4.96
N ARG A 494 -33.54 6.93 5.02
CA ARG A 494 -32.80 6.01 4.16
C ARG A 494 -33.06 4.52 4.46
N VAL A 495 -33.24 4.10 5.70
CA VAL A 495 -33.50 2.68 6.03
C VAL A 495 -34.91 2.28 5.59
N VAL A 496 -35.91 3.12 5.89
CA VAL A 496 -37.31 2.88 5.51
C VAL A 496 -37.50 2.87 3.99
N LEU A 497 -36.98 3.88 3.28
CA LEU A 497 -37.04 3.92 1.80
C LEU A 497 -36.34 2.71 1.16
N ASN A 498 -35.23 2.23 1.75
CA ASN A 498 -34.56 1.01 1.30
C ASN A 498 -35.33 -0.29 1.60
N HIS A 499 -36.28 -0.28 2.53
CA HIS A 499 -37.15 -1.43 2.79
C HIS A 499 -38.26 -1.48 1.75
N LEU A 500 -39.03 -0.39 1.64
CA LEU A 500 -40.11 -0.19 0.67
C LEU A 500 -39.65 -0.43 -0.79
N GLU A 501 -38.44 -0.01 -1.16
CA GLU A 501 -37.88 -0.24 -2.52
C GLU A 501 -37.74 -1.73 -2.89
N LYS A 502 -37.60 -2.63 -1.91
CA LYS A 502 -37.31 -4.07 -2.11
C LYS A 502 -38.42 -5.01 -1.64
N MET A 503 -39.64 -4.50 -1.43
CA MET A 503 -40.84 -5.33 -1.31
C MET A 503 -41.27 -5.84 -2.68
N ASP A 504 -41.75 -7.08 -2.75
CA ASP A 504 -41.98 -7.79 -4.01
C ASP A 504 -43.47 -7.85 -4.42
N SER A 505 -44.40 -7.49 -3.53
CA SER A 505 -45.83 -7.32 -3.80
C SER A 505 -46.29 -5.87 -3.57
N ILE A 506 -47.25 -5.38 -4.38
CA ILE A 506 -47.92 -4.10 -4.13
C ILE A 506 -48.81 -4.15 -2.89
N GLN A 507 -49.29 -5.35 -2.53
CA GLN A 507 -50.12 -5.56 -1.36
C GLN A 507 -49.27 -5.51 -0.08
N GLU A 508 -48.07 -6.10 -0.09
CA GLU A 508 -47.07 -5.92 0.98
C GLU A 508 -46.65 -4.45 1.12
N PHE A 509 -46.59 -3.69 0.02
CA PHE A 509 -46.26 -2.27 0.02
C PHE A 509 -47.41 -1.39 0.57
N GLU A 510 -48.67 -1.69 0.26
CA GLU A 510 -49.84 -1.03 0.85
C GLU A 510 -49.98 -1.39 2.34
N ASP A 511 -49.82 -2.66 2.70
CA ASP A 511 -49.86 -3.17 4.08
C ASP A 511 -48.74 -2.56 4.97
N GLU A 512 -47.57 -2.24 4.42
CA GLU A 512 -46.45 -1.55 5.12
C GLU A 512 -46.65 -0.03 5.23
N LEU A 513 -47.53 0.57 4.41
CA LEU A 513 -47.83 2.00 4.46
C LEU A 513 -48.97 2.37 5.42
N GLU A 514 -49.70 1.38 5.95
CA GLU A 514 -50.66 1.58 7.05
C GLU A 514 -49.98 2.16 8.31
N GLU A 515 -50.76 2.72 9.25
CA GLU A 515 -50.20 3.38 10.43
C GLU A 515 -49.63 2.42 11.48
N ASP A 516 -50.08 1.16 11.51
CA ASP A 516 -49.73 0.17 12.55
C ASP A 516 -48.47 -0.67 12.23
N THR A 517 -47.98 -0.61 10.99
CA THR A 517 -46.87 -1.42 10.44
C THR A 517 -45.64 -0.58 10.09
N PHE A 518 -45.83 0.68 9.68
CA PHE A 518 -44.76 1.56 9.23
C PHE A 518 -43.71 1.80 10.35
N PRO A 519 -42.44 1.42 10.17
CA PRO A 519 -41.47 1.35 11.27
C PRO A 519 -41.11 2.72 11.86
N GLU A 520 -41.24 2.87 13.18
CA GLU A 520 -40.92 4.09 13.92
C GLU A 520 -39.42 4.24 14.26
N ASP A 521 -38.64 3.15 14.36
CA ASP A 521 -37.20 3.16 14.70
C ASP A 521 -36.31 2.13 13.94
N LEU A 522 -35.08 1.89 14.41
CA LEU A 522 -33.97 1.28 13.66
C LEU A 522 -33.65 -0.19 14.05
N ASP A 523 -34.42 -0.80 14.97
CA ASP A 523 -33.82 -1.74 15.93
C ASP A 523 -34.22 -3.24 15.83
N GLN A 524 -35.02 -3.77 14.88
CA GLN A 524 -35.82 -5.01 15.14
C GLN A 524 -35.34 -6.45 14.80
N ALA A 525 -34.44 -6.67 13.85
CA ALA A 525 -34.00 -7.98 13.33
C ALA A 525 -33.04 -9.02 14.11
N TYR A 526 -31.67 -8.98 14.08
CA TYR A 526 -30.67 -9.83 14.83
C TYR A 526 -30.15 -11.24 14.37
N LEU A 527 -29.64 -12.06 15.30
CA LEU A 527 -28.37 -12.81 15.18
C LEU A 527 -28.35 -14.38 15.23
N VAL A 528 -29.47 -15.12 15.22
CA VAL A 528 -29.61 -16.40 16.00
C VAL A 528 -28.79 -17.69 15.63
N ARG A 529 -28.21 -17.89 14.44
CA ARG A 529 -27.97 -19.29 13.93
C ARG A 529 -26.55 -19.88 14.11
N ASN A 530 -26.41 -20.93 14.95
CA ASN A 530 -25.50 -22.12 14.92
C ASN A 530 -25.10 -22.61 16.34
N GLY A 531 -24.62 -23.86 16.50
CA GLY A 531 -24.21 -24.47 17.79
C GLY A 531 -23.16 -25.60 17.67
N THR A 532 -22.40 -25.88 18.75
CA THR A 532 -21.12 -26.64 18.72
C THR A 532 -20.73 -27.38 20.05
N VAL A 533 -21.58 -28.18 20.71
CA VAL A 533 -21.36 -28.70 22.11
C VAL A 533 -21.57 -30.25 22.25
N ASN A 534 -21.08 -30.93 23.32
CA ASN A 534 -21.59 -32.30 23.68
C ASN A 534 -22.93 -32.13 24.36
N LEU A 535 -23.92 -31.92 23.51
CA LEU A 535 -25.24 -31.45 23.84
C LEU A 535 -25.86 -32.37 24.90
N LEU A 536 -26.02 -33.69 24.69
CA LEU A 536 -26.91 -34.50 25.53
C LEU A 536 -26.64 -34.52 27.05
N GLN A 537 -25.45 -34.93 27.53
CA GLN A 537 -25.23 -35.06 29.00
C GLN A 537 -25.08 -33.69 29.67
N GLU A 538 -24.46 -32.70 28.99
CA GLU A 538 -24.46 -31.32 29.46
C GLU A 538 -25.89 -30.75 29.45
N HIS A 539 -26.75 -31.15 28.50
CA HIS A 539 -28.18 -30.87 28.51
C HIS A 539 -28.90 -31.60 29.65
N ILE A 540 -28.57 -32.83 30.04
CA ILE A 540 -29.15 -33.44 31.25
C ILE A 540 -28.79 -32.62 32.49
N ASP A 541 -27.50 -32.37 32.70
CA ASP A 541 -27.02 -31.76 33.94
C ASP A 541 -27.42 -30.28 34.01
N MET A 542 -27.37 -29.55 32.89
CA MET A 542 -27.88 -28.19 32.82
C MET A 542 -29.41 -28.11 32.80
N ALA A 543 -30.16 -29.08 32.24
CA ALA A 543 -31.62 -29.09 32.39
C ALA A 543 -32.00 -29.27 33.86
N LEU A 544 -31.41 -30.25 34.54
CA LEU A 544 -31.63 -30.47 35.97
C LEU A 544 -31.24 -29.24 36.80
N PHE A 545 -30.08 -28.63 36.50
CA PHE A 545 -29.61 -27.45 37.20
C PHE A 545 -30.52 -26.25 36.95
N CYS A 546 -30.80 -25.90 35.69
CA CYS A 546 -31.63 -24.76 35.33
C CYS A 546 -33.09 -24.94 35.78
N CYS A 547 -33.67 -26.14 35.69
CA CYS A 547 -35.00 -26.42 36.24
C CYS A 547 -35.04 -26.23 37.75
N ARG A 548 -34.10 -26.81 38.50
CA ARG A 548 -34.05 -26.69 39.96
C ARG A 548 -33.73 -25.26 40.40
N TYR A 549 -32.92 -24.55 39.64
CA TYR A 549 -32.56 -23.15 39.86
C TYR A 549 -33.73 -22.19 39.61
N LEU A 550 -34.43 -22.30 38.48
CA LEU A 550 -35.62 -21.48 38.18
C LEU A 550 -36.87 -21.90 38.98
N SER A 551 -36.88 -23.11 39.57
CA SER A 551 -37.85 -23.56 40.57
C SER A 551 -37.41 -23.26 42.01
N SER A 552 -36.32 -22.53 42.22
CA SER A 552 -35.80 -22.28 43.56
C SER A 552 -36.58 -21.18 44.29
N ARG A 553 -36.41 -21.15 45.62
CA ARG A 553 -37.16 -20.27 46.53
C ARG A 553 -37.15 -18.78 46.11
N PRO A 554 -36.03 -18.17 45.64
CA PRO A 554 -36.02 -16.75 45.25
C PRO A 554 -36.91 -16.42 44.05
N PHE A 555 -37.14 -17.35 43.11
CA PHE A 555 -38.02 -17.14 41.96
C PHE A 555 -39.51 -17.35 42.31
N ILE A 556 -39.83 -18.34 43.16
CA ILE A 556 -41.21 -18.63 43.55
C ILE A 556 -41.79 -17.57 44.51
N ILE A 557 -40.96 -17.00 45.40
CA ILE A 557 -41.39 -16.03 46.43
C ILE A 557 -41.36 -14.56 45.92
N GLY A 558 -41.08 -14.35 44.63
CA GLY A 558 -40.82 -13.06 43.97
C GLY A 558 -41.92 -11.97 43.99
N LYS A 559 -42.97 -12.10 44.82
CA LYS A 559 -43.96 -11.03 45.08
C LYS A 559 -43.98 -10.52 46.53
N SER A 560 -43.06 -10.97 47.40
CA SER A 560 -42.95 -10.46 48.78
C SER A 560 -41.52 -10.04 49.18
N GLN A 561 -41.15 -8.83 48.76
CA GLN A 561 -40.19 -7.85 49.33
C GLN A 561 -38.82 -8.25 49.95
N ASN A 562 -38.40 -9.51 50.05
CA ASN A 562 -37.20 -9.87 50.83
C ASN A 562 -36.18 -10.76 50.10
N ILE A 563 -35.89 -10.45 48.83
CA ILE A 563 -34.81 -11.10 48.04
C ILE A 563 -33.47 -10.36 48.09
N SER A 564 -33.36 -9.28 48.88
CA SER A 564 -32.13 -8.46 48.98
C SER A 564 -30.90 -9.29 49.40
N ALA A 565 -31.07 -10.23 50.35
CA ALA A 565 -29.99 -11.12 50.77
C ALA A 565 -29.51 -12.04 49.64
N ASP A 566 -30.43 -12.57 48.82
CA ASP A 566 -30.09 -13.41 47.67
C ASP A 566 -29.34 -12.60 46.59
N ILE A 567 -29.79 -11.36 46.32
CA ILE A 567 -29.13 -10.42 45.40
C ILE A 567 -27.69 -10.13 45.86
N HIS A 568 -27.49 -9.71 47.12
CA HIS A 568 -26.15 -9.39 47.63
C HIS A 568 -25.23 -10.61 47.77
N SER A 569 -25.76 -11.84 47.74
CA SER A 569 -24.96 -13.07 47.72
C SER A 569 -24.42 -13.46 46.33
N GLY A 570 -24.85 -12.77 45.27
CA GLY A 570 -24.52 -13.12 43.88
C GLY A 570 -25.33 -14.28 43.30
N TYR A 571 -26.41 -14.71 43.98
CA TYR A 571 -27.23 -15.88 43.58
C TYR A 571 -27.76 -15.80 42.14
N PHE A 572 -28.04 -14.59 41.65
CA PHE A 572 -28.59 -14.35 40.32
C PHE A 572 -27.55 -14.30 39.19
N GLY A 573 -26.25 -14.47 39.48
CA GLY A 573 -25.21 -14.48 38.44
C GLY A 573 -25.33 -15.59 37.38
N PHE A 574 -26.10 -16.65 37.67
CA PHE A 574 -26.39 -17.73 36.72
C PHE A 574 -27.75 -17.59 35.99
N LEU A 575 -28.55 -16.56 36.33
CA LEU A 575 -29.89 -16.32 35.78
C LEU A 575 -29.91 -16.29 34.26
N ASP A 576 -28.95 -15.59 33.68
CA ASP A 576 -28.91 -15.36 32.24
C ASP A 576 -28.74 -16.67 31.46
N TYR A 577 -27.77 -17.50 31.86
CA TYR A 577 -27.55 -18.81 31.24
C TYR A 577 -28.75 -19.74 31.46
N ALA A 578 -29.27 -19.78 32.70
CA ALA A 578 -30.34 -20.70 33.06
C ALA A 578 -31.66 -20.41 32.34
N ALA A 579 -32.11 -19.15 32.35
CA ALA A 579 -33.29 -18.73 31.60
C ALA A 579 -33.17 -19.00 30.10
N THR A 580 -31.94 -19.01 29.57
CA THR A 580 -31.68 -19.10 28.13
C THR A 580 -31.67 -20.49 27.59
N HIS A 581 -30.95 -21.39 28.25
CA HIS A 581 -30.70 -22.69 27.67
C HIS A 581 -31.56 -23.81 28.28
N TYR A 582 -32.33 -23.59 29.37
CA TYR A 582 -33.07 -24.67 30.05
C TYR A 582 -33.98 -25.49 29.12
N ALA A 583 -34.77 -24.85 28.25
CA ALA A 583 -35.71 -25.55 27.37
C ALA A 583 -34.99 -26.38 26.30
N VAL A 584 -33.89 -25.84 25.75
CA VAL A 584 -33.00 -26.56 24.81
C VAL A 584 -32.34 -27.74 25.52
N HIS A 585 -31.89 -27.54 26.77
CA HIS A 585 -31.37 -28.59 27.62
C HIS A 585 -32.43 -29.67 27.97
N ILE A 586 -33.73 -29.39 27.98
CA ILE A 586 -34.76 -30.42 28.17
C ILE A 586 -35.07 -31.14 26.85
N GLN A 587 -35.30 -30.41 25.76
CA GLN A 587 -35.75 -31.00 24.49
C GLN A 587 -34.72 -31.94 23.85
N GLU A 588 -33.44 -31.58 23.89
CA GLU A 588 -32.35 -32.43 23.38
C GLU A 588 -32.23 -33.74 24.20
N VAL A 589 -32.63 -33.70 25.48
CA VAL A 589 -32.70 -34.86 26.39
C VAL A 589 -33.92 -35.74 26.12
N GLU A 590 -35.06 -35.15 25.76
CA GLU A 590 -36.27 -35.90 25.37
C GLU A 590 -36.20 -36.50 23.95
N ALA A 591 -35.41 -35.90 23.05
CA ALA A 591 -35.31 -36.30 21.65
C ALA A 591 -34.31 -37.45 21.36
N SER A 592 -33.46 -37.82 22.33
CA SER A 592 -32.45 -38.88 22.14
C SER A 592 -33.02 -40.28 22.45
N GLU A 593 -32.97 -41.20 21.48
CA GLU A 593 -33.47 -42.57 21.66
C GLU A 593 -32.83 -43.28 22.87
N VAL A 594 -33.69 -43.72 23.79
CA VAL A 594 -33.30 -44.06 25.16
C VAL A 594 -32.57 -45.41 25.24
N SER A 595 -31.28 -45.37 25.54
CA SER A 595 -30.58 -46.56 26.06
C SER A 595 -31.08 -46.87 27.49
N THR A 596 -31.13 -48.14 27.87
CA THR A 596 -31.80 -48.58 29.11
C THR A 596 -31.24 -47.96 30.41
N ASP A 597 -29.97 -47.55 30.43
CA ASP A 597 -29.34 -46.85 31.56
C ASP A 597 -29.71 -45.35 31.66
N SER A 598 -30.24 -44.76 30.59
CA SER A 598 -30.54 -43.32 30.51
C SER A 598 -31.95 -42.95 31.02
N SER A 599 -32.85 -43.94 31.14
CA SER A 599 -34.27 -43.69 31.42
C SER A 599 -34.54 -43.05 32.79
N SER A 600 -33.76 -43.37 33.82
CA SER A 600 -33.92 -42.77 35.16
C SER A 600 -33.59 -41.27 35.15
N LYS A 601 -32.52 -40.86 34.47
CA LYS A 601 -32.15 -39.44 34.33
C LYS A 601 -33.17 -38.66 33.49
N LEU A 602 -33.76 -39.29 32.47
CA LEU A 602 -34.82 -38.68 31.66
C LEU A 602 -36.08 -38.44 32.51
N GLU A 603 -36.48 -39.39 33.35
CA GLU A 603 -37.60 -39.21 34.27
C GLU A 603 -37.27 -38.17 35.37
N ASP A 604 -36.02 -38.07 35.84
CA ASP A 604 -35.59 -36.97 36.72
C ASP A 604 -35.69 -35.59 36.05
N VAL A 605 -35.34 -35.48 34.76
CA VAL A 605 -35.46 -34.24 33.96
C VAL A 605 -36.93 -33.88 33.75
N LYS A 606 -37.79 -34.85 33.39
CA LYS A 606 -39.24 -34.63 33.28
C LYS A 606 -39.88 -34.25 34.61
N ALA A 607 -39.51 -34.91 35.71
CA ALA A 607 -39.97 -34.55 37.05
C ALA A 607 -39.53 -33.14 37.44
N ALA A 608 -38.30 -32.73 37.09
CA ALA A 608 -37.82 -31.36 37.29
C ALA A 608 -38.56 -30.34 36.41
N ALA A 609 -38.88 -30.66 35.16
CA ALA A 609 -39.67 -29.81 34.25
C ALA A 609 -41.13 -29.67 34.72
N VAL A 610 -41.76 -30.73 35.20
CA VAL A 610 -43.09 -30.68 35.84
C VAL A 610 -43.05 -29.88 37.15
N GLY A 611 -41.96 -29.98 37.92
CA GLY A 611 -41.71 -29.14 39.08
C GLY A 611 -41.62 -27.65 38.70
N LEU A 612 -40.89 -27.34 37.64
CA LEU A 612 -40.75 -25.99 37.08
C LEU A 612 -42.08 -25.42 36.57
N ALA A 613 -42.89 -26.24 35.89
CA ALA A 613 -44.24 -25.90 35.47
C ALA A 613 -45.13 -25.51 36.67
N LYS A 614 -45.17 -26.37 37.70
CA LYS A 614 -45.98 -26.16 38.91
C LYS A 614 -45.49 -24.98 39.76
N ALA A 615 -44.20 -24.68 39.72
CA ALA A 615 -43.59 -23.55 40.43
C ALA A 615 -43.94 -22.19 39.81
N ASN A 616 -44.04 -22.13 38.47
CA ASN A 616 -44.17 -20.86 37.73
C ASN A 616 -45.61 -20.60 37.24
N CYS A 617 -46.42 -21.64 36.96
CA CYS A 617 -47.78 -21.49 36.43
C CYS A 617 -48.85 -21.64 37.53
N LYS A 618 -49.72 -20.64 37.69
CA LYS A 618 -50.72 -20.61 38.79
C LYS A 618 -51.94 -21.50 38.59
N GLN A 619 -52.18 -22.02 37.38
CA GLN A 619 -53.25 -22.97 37.07
C GLN A 619 -52.72 -24.01 36.08
N ALA A 620 -52.39 -25.20 36.59
CA ALA A 620 -52.10 -26.37 35.77
C ALA A 620 -52.48 -27.64 36.57
N SER A 621 -53.70 -28.10 36.38
CA SER A 621 -54.11 -29.47 36.72
C SER A 621 -53.47 -30.42 35.72
N VAL A 622 -52.22 -30.80 35.97
CA VAL A 622 -51.45 -31.70 35.10
C VAL A 622 -51.94 -33.15 35.29
N GLU A 623 -52.99 -33.51 34.57
CA GLU A 623 -53.25 -34.89 34.17
C GLU A 623 -52.67 -35.13 32.76
N THR A 624 -52.31 -36.38 32.47
CA THR A 624 -51.47 -36.76 31.33
C THR A 624 -52.23 -36.66 29.99
N GLY A 625 -51.84 -35.75 29.10
CA GLY A 625 -52.34 -35.74 27.72
C GLY A 625 -51.93 -34.57 26.82
N GLU A 626 -51.88 -33.34 27.34
CA GLU A 626 -51.76 -32.12 26.52
C GLU A 626 -50.41 -31.40 26.76
N VAL A 627 -49.40 -31.73 25.95
CA VAL A 627 -48.00 -31.29 26.15
C VAL A 627 -47.72 -29.89 25.58
N ASP A 628 -48.32 -29.52 24.45
CA ASP A 628 -47.97 -28.30 23.72
C ASP A 628 -48.41 -27.01 24.43
N HIS A 629 -49.66 -26.96 24.92
CA HIS A 629 -50.18 -25.78 25.63
C HIS A 629 -49.48 -25.52 26.97
N ALA A 630 -49.06 -26.57 27.66
CA ALA A 630 -48.36 -26.47 28.95
C ALA A 630 -46.95 -25.89 28.79
N THR A 631 -46.24 -26.26 27.72
CA THR A 631 -44.86 -25.83 27.45
C THR A 631 -44.78 -24.34 27.10
N GLN A 632 -45.76 -23.84 26.34
CA GLN A 632 -45.84 -22.43 25.94
C GLN A 632 -46.18 -21.50 27.12
N SER A 633 -47.08 -21.94 28.00
CA SER A 633 -47.41 -21.24 29.26
C SER A 633 -46.19 -21.11 30.18
N LEU A 634 -45.34 -22.14 30.24
CA LEU A 634 -44.14 -22.17 31.07
C LEU A 634 -43.05 -21.19 30.59
N ALA A 635 -42.80 -21.10 29.28
CA ALA A 635 -41.79 -20.19 28.74
C ALA A 635 -42.14 -18.71 29.02
N LEU A 636 -43.43 -18.34 28.92
CA LEU A 636 -43.92 -17.00 29.29
C LEU A 636 -43.71 -16.72 30.78
N ALA A 637 -44.10 -17.67 31.65
CA ALA A 637 -43.94 -17.52 33.09
C ALA A 637 -42.46 -17.36 33.53
N ILE A 638 -41.53 -18.05 32.86
CA ILE A 638 -40.09 -17.91 33.12
C ILE A 638 -39.55 -16.56 32.61
N GLN A 639 -39.96 -16.11 31.43
CA GLN A 639 -39.57 -14.80 30.91
C GLN A 639 -40.05 -13.66 31.82
N ASP A 640 -41.30 -13.73 32.30
CA ASP A 640 -41.86 -12.77 33.26
C ASP A 640 -41.09 -12.78 34.59
N ASN A 641 -40.69 -13.96 35.08
CA ASN A 641 -39.92 -14.07 36.33
C ASN A 641 -38.47 -13.57 36.19
N VAL A 642 -37.83 -13.75 35.04
CA VAL A 642 -36.52 -13.14 34.72
C VAL A 642 -36.62 -11.62 34.72
N LEU A 643 -37.68 -11.08 34.11
CA LEU A 643 -37.94 -9.64 34.10
C LEU A 643 -38.15 -9.11 35.53
N VAL A 644 -39.05 -9.73 36.30
CA VAL A 644 -39.30 -9.36 37.71
C VAL A 644 -38.03 -9.39 38.55
N VAL A 645 -37.19 -10.43 38.42
CA VAL A 645 -35.93 -10.53 39.17
C VAL A 645 -34.93 -9.47 38.75
N ARG A 646 -34.70 -9.24 37.45
CA ARG A 646 -33.81 -8.16 36.96
C ARG A 646 -34.30 -6.77 37.38
N THR A 647 -35.62 -6.52 37.39
CA THR A 647 -36.21 -5.28 37.91
C THR A 647 -35.96 -5.11 39.41
N LEU A 648 -36.11 -6.16 40.21
CA LEU A 648 -35.87 -6.11 41.66
C LEU A 648 -34.38 -5.96 42.01
N ILE A 649 -33.47 -6.50 41.19
CA ILE A 649 -32.03 -6.24 41.26
C ILE A 649 -31.75 -4.75 41.02
N GLY A 650 -32.32 -4.15 39.96
CA GLY A 650 -32.23 -2.71 39.70
C GLY A 650 -32.74 -1.86 40.87
N LEU A 651 -33.92 -2.17 41.40
CA LEU A 651 -34.55 -1.45 42.52
C LEU A 651 -33.81 -1.60 43.87
N GLN A 652 -32.93 -2.60 44.02
CA GLN A 652 -32.01 -2.73 45.17
C GLN A 652 -30.68 -2.03 44.95
N ARG A 653 -30.20 -2.00 43.70
CA ARG A 653 -29.02 -1.24 43.27
C ARG A 653 -29.18 0.26 43.50
N GLU A 654 -30.38 0.80 43.29
CA GLU A 654 -30.72 2.20 43.60
C GLU A 654 -30.67 2.56 45.10
N LYS A 655 -30.60 1.57 45.99
CA LYS A 655 -30.69 1.75 47.45
C LYS A 655 -29.38 1.45 48.20
N SER A 656 -28.32 1.04 47.48
CA SER A 656 -27.08 0.51 48.06
C SER A 656 -25.86 1.07 47.32
N GLU A 657 -24.68 1.08 47.96
CA GLU A 657 -23.44 1.50 47.29
C GLU A 657 -23.01 0.53 46.18
N THR A 658 -22.50 1.08 45.07
CA THR A 658 -22.28 0.38 43.80
C THR A 658 -21.26 -0.76 43.84
N ALA A 659 -20.30 -0.70 44.77
CA ALA A 659 -19.15 -1.62 44.81
C ALA A 659 -19.50 -3.11 45.00
N VAL A 660 -20.66 -3.43 45.59
CA VAL A 660 -21.08 -4.83 45.83
C VAL A 660 -21.58 -5.51 44.53
N PHE A 661 -22.19 -4.73 43.63
CA PHE A 661 -22.77 -5.25 42.38
C PHE A 661 -21.71 -5.46 41.29
N ASP A 662 -20.71 -4.59 41.21
CA ASP A 662 -19.62 -4.70 40.24
C ASP A 662 -18.73 -5.94 40.48
N ALA A 663 -18.70 -6.47 41.70
CA ALA A 663 -18.00 -7.70 42.06
C ALA A 663 -18.77 -9.00 41.74
N THR A 664 -20.07 -8.92 41.41
CA THR A 664 -20.95 -10.11 41.28
C THR A 664 -21.62 -10.25 39.92
N GLU A 665 -21.87 -9.17 39.16
CA GLU A 665 -22.48 -9.24 37.81
C GLU A 665 -21.50 -9.00 36.65
N GLY A 666 -20.28 -8.53 36.93
CA GLY A 666 -19.26 -8.19 35.92
C GLY A 666 -19.48 -6.82 35.25
N PRO A 667 -18.60 -6.43 34.30
CA PRO A 667 -18.51 -5.05 33.83
C PRO A 667 -19.60 -4.62 32.81
N ILE A 668 -20.32 -5.57 32.18
CA ILE A 668 -21.28 -5.27 31.10
C ILE A 668 -22.71 -5.42 31.62
N ARG A 669 -23.42 -4.28 31.70
CA ARG A 669 -24.64 -4.12 32.52
C ARG A 669 -25.96 -4.20 31.74
N HIS A 670 -25.93 -4.07 30.41
CA HIS A 670 -27.14 -4.00 29.58
C HIS A 670 -27.22 -5.23 28.66
N LYS A 671 -28.13 -6.15 28.95
CA LYS A 671 -28.23 -7.46 28.27
C LYS A 671 -29.64 -7.70 27.77
N CYS A 672 -29.75 -8.42 26.64
CA CYS A 672 -31.04 -8.70 26.02
C CYS A 672 -31.96 -9.52 26.94
N HIS A 673 -33.27 -9.36 26.75
CA HIS A 673 -34.29 -10.19 27.39
C HIS A 673 -34.88 -11.23 26.43
N LYS A 674 -34.69 -11.07 25.10
CA LYS A 674 -35.01 -12.10 24.11
C LYS A 674 -33.96 -13.19 24.17
N VAL A 675 -34.33 -14.18 24.98
CA VAL A 675 -33.66 -15.43 25.33
C VAL A 675 -32.68 -15.95 24.26
N GLN A 676 -33.09 -16.09 22.99
CA GLN A 676 -32.26 -16.71 21.93
C GLN A 676 -31.21 -15.77 21.27
N CYS A 677 -30.98 -14.55 21.76
CA CYS A 677 -30.13 -13.57 21.06
C CYS A 677 -28.67 -13.52 21.56
N SER A 678 -27.66 -13.29 20.70
CA SER A 678 -26.24 -13.43 21.14
C SER A 678 -25.73 -12.34 22.11
N LYS A 679 -26.36 -11.15 22.14
CA LYS A 679 -26.13 -10.14 23.20
C LYS A 679 -27.00 -10.35 24.44
N PHE A 680 -27.78 -11.43 24.50
CA PHE A 680 -28.35 -11.89 25.77
C PHE A 680 -27.23 -12.25 26.75
N ALA A 681 -26.22 -13.00 26.29
CA ALA A 681 -25.09 -13.45 27.12
C ALA A 681 -23.90 -12.48 27.09
N THR A 682 -23.52 -11.96 25.92
CA THR A 682 -22.33 -11.07 25.79
C THR A 682 -22.60 -9.62 26.20
N GLY A 683 -23.87 -9.21 26.23
CA GLY A 683 -24.29 -7.86 26.60
C GLY A 683 -23.87 -6.77 25.61
N CYS A 684 -24.39 -5.57 25.84
CA CYS A 684 -24.10 -4.37 25.06
C CYS A 684 -23.39 -3.34 25.94
N SER A 685 -22.56 -2.52 25.31
CA SER A 685 -21.76 -1.47 25.95
C SER A 685 -22.60 -0.45 26.71
N ASN A 686 -23.86 -0.26 26.30
CA ASN A 686 -24.86 0.56 26.98
C ASN A 686 -26.29 0.06 26.64
N GLU A 687 -27.31 0.65 27.27
CA GLU A 687 -28.73 0.32 27.09
C GLU A 687 -29.25 0.58 25.68
N PHE A 688 -28.61 1.51 24.96
CA PHE A 688 -29.03 1.94 23.63
C PHE A 688 -28.56 0.95 22.56
N ALA A 689 -27.28 0.57 22.60
CA ALA A 689 -26.71 -0.49 21.76
C ALA A 689 -27.35 -1.87 22.01
N LEU A 690 -28.12 -2.02 23.09
CA LEU A 690 -28.94 -3.21 23.33
C LEU A 690 -30.22 -3.23 22.49
N LYS A 691 -30.84 -2.06 22.27
CA LYS A 691 -32.00 -1.96 21.40
C LYS A 691 -31.56 -2.13 19.94
N GLU A 692 -30.59 -1.34 19.46
CA GLU A 692 -30.09 -1.39 18.07
C GLU A 692 -29.51 -2.76 17.69
N HIS A 693 -28.90 -3.48 18.64
CA HIS A 693 -28.48 -4.87 18.45
C HIS A 693 -29.62 -5.77 17.97
N LEU A 694 -30.86 -5.49 18.34
CA LEU A 694 -31.96 -6.30 17.89
C LEU A 694 -32.07 -6.29 16.34
N VAL A 695 -31.30 -5.53 15.51
CA VAL A 695 -31.33 -5.47 14.00
C VAL A 695 -30.37 -6.36 13.14
N VAL A 696 -30.90 -7.06 12.09
CA VAL A 696 -30.37 -7.97 11.00
C VAL A 696 -30.88 -9.47 10.75
N HIS A 697 -31.71 -10.16 11.58
CA HIS A 697 -32.45 -11.44 11.29
C HIS A 697 -33.28 -11.28 10.04
N GLU A 698 -34.14 -10.26 10.06
CA GLU A 698 -35.30 -10.07 9.20
C GLU A 698 -34.86 -9.86 7.74
N ARG A 699 -33.53 -9.84 7.44
CA ARG A 699 -32.86 -10.01 6.12
C ARG A 699 -33.82 -9.85 4.93
N PRO A 700 -34.07 -8.62 4.45
CA PRO A 700 -35.34 -8.39 3.77
C PRO A 700 -35.35 -8.61 2.24
N PHE A 701 -34.21 -8.63 1.56
CA PHE A 701 -34.18 -8.36 0.10
C PHE A 701 -33.97 -9.62 -0.75
N ARG A 702 -34.93 -9.99 -1.61
CA ARG A 702 -34.97 -11.28 -2.33
C ARG A 702 -34.96 -11.10 -3.85
N CYS A 703 -34.66 -12.18 -4.58
CA CYS A 703 -34.86 -12.18 -6.03
C CYS A 703 -36.33 -12.44 -6.36
N PRO A 704 -36.98 -11.67 -7.27
CA PRO A 704 -38.40 -11.82 -7.57
C PRO A 704 -38.73 -13.10 -8.36
N HIS A 705 -37.73 -13.80 -8.91
CA HIS A 705 -37.95 -15.07 -9.60
C HIS A 705 -37.94 -16.25 -8.62
N ALA A 706 -39.13 -16.78 -8.29
CA ALA A 706 -39.30 -17.90 -7.36
C ALA A 706 -38.48 -19.17 -7.72
N ASP A 707 -38.31 -19.46 -9.02
CA ASP A 707 -37.48 -20.58 -9.52
C ASP A 707 -35.96 -20.31 -9.47
N CYS A 708 -35.55 -19.16 -8.91
CA CYS A 708 -34.16 -18.78 -8.76
C CYS A 708 -33.68 -18.97 -7.31
N PHE A 709 -32.47 -19.55 -7.15
CA PHE A 709 -31.86 -19.78 -5.83
C PHE A 709 -31.77 -18.51 -4.97
N ALA A 710 -31.66 -17.35 -5.62
CA ALA A 710 -31.56 -16.04 -4.98
C ALA A 710 -32.87 -15.57 -4.30
N HIS A 711 -34.02 -16.18 -4.58
CA HIS A 711 -35.29 -15.87 -3.92
C HIS A 711 -35.29 -16.34 -2.45
N THR A 712 -34.90 -17.60 -2.23
CA THR A 712 -34.81 -18.20 -0.89
C THR A 712 -33.66 -17.64 -0.07
N VAL A 713 -32.51 -17.38 -0.70
CA VAL A 713 -31.27 -16.94 -0.02
C VAL A 713 -31.32 -15.46 0.38
N GLY A 714 -31.80 -14.60 -0.53
CA GLY A 714 -31.78 -13.15 -0.35
C GLY A 714 -30.38 -12.52 -0.34
N TYR A 715 -30.33 -11.19 -0.40
CA TYR A 715 -29.11 -10.40 -0.46
C TYR A 715 -29.10 -9.31 0.62
N ALA A 716 -27.91 -8.98 1.14
CA ALA A 716 -27.74 -7.84 2.04
C ALA A 716 -27.83 -6.47 1.32
N SER A 717 -27.88 -6.43 -0.01
CA SER A 717 -27.92 -5.18 -0.79
C SER A 717 -28.55 -5.38 -2.18
N PRO A 718 -29.25 -4.37 -2.74
CA PRO A 718 -29.90 -4.49 -4.05
C PRO A 718 -28.91 -4.54 -5.21
N LYS A 719 -27.73 -3.93 -5.08
CA LYS A 719 -26.70 -3.92 -6.13
C LYS A 719 -26.19 -5.33 -6.51
N ARG A 720 -26.17 -6.28 -5.56
CA ARG A 720 -25.83 -7.69 -5.87
C ARG A 720 -26.96 -8.41 -6.59
N LEU A 721 -28.21 -8.12 -6.25
CA LEU A 721 -29.38 -8.64 -6.95
C LEU A 721 -29.38 -8.18 -8.43
N ASP A 722 -29.02 -6.92 -8.71
CA ASP A 722 -28.88 -6.42 -10.09
C ASP A 722 -27.75 -7.13 -10.89
N SER A 723 -26.57 -7.35 -10.31
CA SER A 723 -25.51 -8.15 -10.97
C SER A 723 -25.95 -9.59 -11.24
N HIS A 724 -26.61 -10.23 -10.28
CA HIS A 724 -27.21 -11.56 -10.44
C HIS A 724 -28.23 -11.57 -11.58
N ASN A 725 -29.14 -10.60 -11.62
CA ASN A 725 -30.13 -10.44 -12.68
C ASN A 725 -29.46 -10.24 -14.05
N LYS A 726 -28.33 -9.53 -14.13
CA LYS A 726 -27.57 -9.39 -15.38
C LYS A 726 -26.92 -10.70 -15.83
N ALA A 727 -26.44 -11.53 -14.91
CA ALA A 727 -25.77 -12.80 -15.23
C ALA A 727 -26.74 -13.96 -15.56
N PHE A 728 -27.94 -13.97 -14.97
CA PHE A 728 -28.90 -15.09 -15.09
C PHE A 728 -30.26 -14.73 -15.70
N HIS A 729 -30.68 -13.46 -15.64
CA HIS A 729 -32.04 -13.01 -16.00
C HIS A 729 -32.06 -11.93 -17.09
N GLN A 730 -30.93 -11.63 -17.74
CA GLN A 730 -30.90 -10.71 -18.88
C GLN A 730 -31.78 -11.26 -20.02
N SER A 731 -32.92 -10.59 -20.25
CA SER A 731 -33.85 -10.97 -21.31
C SER A 731 -33.18 -10.96 -22.69
N VAL A 732 -33.38 -12.04 -23.45
CA VAL A 732 -32.92 -12.13 -24.84
C VAL A 732 -33.78 -11.20 -25.72
N SER A 733 -33.43 -9.91 -25.78
CA SER A 733 -33.87 -9.03 -26.88
C SER A 733 -33.00 -7.77 -27.03
N ARG A 734 -31.71 -7.98 -27.29
CA ARG A 734 -31.18 -7.53 -28.57
C ARG A 734 -30.06 -8.46 -28.97
N ALA A 735 -30.41 -9.42 -29.82
CA ALA A 735 -29.53 -9.68 -30.94
C ALA A 735 -29.22 -8.31 -31.56
N LYS A 736 -27.97 -7.85 -31.41
CA LYS A 736 -27.38 -7.11 -32.50
C LYS A 736 -27.53 -8.05 -33.68
N SER A 737 -28.38 -7.71 -34.63
CA SER A 737 -28.34 -8.27 -35.97
C SER A 737 -27.01 -7.81 -36.59
N VAL A 738 -25.92 -8.43 -36.12
CA VAL A 738 -24.76 -8.63 -36.96
C VAL A 738 -25.31 -9.50 -38.08
N PHE A 739 -25.59 -8.85 -39.20
CA PHE A 739 -25.83 -9.52 -40.47
C PHE A 739 -24.76 -10.60 -40.59
N PRO A 740 -25.10 -11.86 -40.87
CA PRO A 740 -24.13 -12.94 -40.81
C PRO A 740 -22.96 -12.58 -41.74
N ALA A 741 -21.80 -12.34 -41.14
CA ALA A 741 -20.56 -12.41 -41.88
C ALA A 741 -20.39 -13.89 -42.21
N ASP A 742 -20.33 -14.21 -43.51
CA ASP A 742 -20.52 -15.55 -44.04
C ASP A 742 -19.60 -16.58 -43.35
N LEU A 743 -20.16 -17.29 -42.36
CA LEU A 743 -19.61 -18.53 -41.84
C LEU A 743 -20.15 -19.64 -42.73
N GLU A 744 -19.44 -19.85 -43.84
CA GLU A 744 -19.67 -20.91 -44.80
C GLU A 744 -19.75 -22.28 -44.08
N THR A 745 -20.98 -22.79 -43.93
CA THR A 745 -21.28 -24.22 -43.73
C THR A 745 -20.43 -24.96 -42.69
N GLY A 746 -20.34 -24.43 -41.47
CA GLY A 746 -19.73 -25.11 -40.31
C GLY A 746 -20.78 -25.70 -39.37
N GLU A 747 -20.79 -27.03 -39.18
CA GLU A 747 -21.62 -27.69 -38.17
C GLU A 747 -21.27 -27.18 -36.76
N TRP A 748 -22.24 -26.57 -36.08
CA TRP A 748 -22.09 -26.21 -34.66
C TRP A 748 -21.80 -27.46 -33.83
N ASN A 749 -21.04 -27.30 -32.75
CA ASN A 749 -20.86 -28.33 -31.75
C ASN A 749 -21.08 -27.79 -30.32
N LEU A 750 -21.28 -28.70 -29.36
CA LEU A 750 -21.63 -28.35 -27.97
C LEU A 750 -20.67 -27.31 -27.35
N TYR A 751 -19.37 -27.38 -27.62
CA TYR A 751 -18.38 -26.41 -27.12
C TYR A 751 -18.62 -25.01 -27.71
N GLU A 752 -18.89 -24.90 -29.02
CA GLU A 752 -19.21 -23.63 -29.68
C GLU A 752 -20.55 -23.06 -29.22
N ALA A 753 -21.57 -23.90 -29.03
CA ALA A 753 -22.86 -23.49 -28.47
C ALA A 753 -22.71 -22.93 -27.04
N CYS A 754 -21.93 -23.61 -26.18
CA CYS A 754 -21.61 -23.14 -24.84
C CYS A 754 -20.82 -21.83 -24.83
N LYS A 755 -19.86 -21.66 -25.75
CA LYS A 755 -19.08 -20.42 -25.91
C LYS A 755 -19.92 -19.25 -26.44
N ALA A 756 -20.84 -19.54 -27.35
CA ALA A 756 -21.77 -18.55 -27.93
C ALA A 756 -22.90 -18.14 -26.96
N GLY A 757 -23.17 -18.95 -25.92
CA GLY A 757 -24.26 -18.71 -24.97
C GLY A 757 -25.63 -19.15 -25.47
N ASN A 758 -25.68 -19.92 -26.55
CA ASN A 758 -26.93 -20.37 -27.16
C ASN A 758 -27.49 -21.58 -26.39
N LEU A 759 -28.29 -21.30 -25.36
CA LEU A 759 -28.89 -22.32 -24.49
C LEU A 759 -29.78 -23.31 -25.26
N ASP A 760 -30.43 -22.89 -26.35
CA ASP A 760 -31.34 -23.76 -27.11
C ASP A 760 -30.57 -24.77 -27.97
N GLU A 761 -29.43 -24.36 -28.55
CA GLU A 761 -28.49 -25.28 -29.20
C GLU A 761 -27.83 -26.23 -28.19
N VAL A 762 -27.45 -25.76 -27.00
CA VAL A 762 -26.94 -26.63 -25.91
C VAL A 762 -27.99 -27.69 -25.52
N LYS A 763 -29.27 -27.29 -25.38
CA LYS A 763 -30.38 -28.22 -25.13
C LYS A 763 -30.65 -29.16 -26.32
N ARG A 764 -30.39 -28.73 -27.56
CA ARG A 764 -30.51 -29.57 -28.77
C ARG A 764 -29.46 -30.67 -28.76
N PHE A 765 -28.18 -30.31 -28.60
CA PHE A 765 -27.09 -31.29 -28.51
C PHE A 765 -27.28 -32.27 -27.35
N HIS A 766 -27.75 -31.81 -26.19
CA HIS A 766 -28.04 -32.73 -25.07
C HIS A 766 -29.16 -33.73 -25.41
N ARG A 767 -30.25 -33.28 -26.09
CA ARG A 767 -31.32 -34.17 -26.60
C ARG A 767 -30.83 -35.15 -27.67
N GLU A 768 -29.80 -34.80 -28.43
CA GLU A 768 -29.12 -35.65 -29.40
C GLU A 768 -28.12 -36.64 -28.75
N GLY A 769 -28.00 -36.63 -27.42
CA GLY A 769 -27.13 -37.55 -26.67
C GLY A 769 -25.67 -37.10 -26.57
N ALA A 770 -25.37 -35.82 -26.80
CA ALA A 770 -24.02 -35.30 -26.65
C ALA A 770 -23.58 -35.32 -25.18
N ASP A 771 -22.39 -35.87 -24.93
CA ASP A 771 -21.74 -35.88 -23.62
C ASP A 771 -21.37 -34.45 -23.18
N LEU A 772 -21.98 -34.01 -22.06
CA LEU A 772 -21.81 -32.68 -21.48
C LEU A 772 -20.43 -32.45 -20.85
N GLU A 773 -19.71 -33.52 -20.50
CA GLU A 773 -18.34 -33.44 -19.97
C GLU A 773 -17.25 -33.61 -21.04
N SER A 774 -17.66 -33.85 -22.31
CA SER A 774 -16.75 -34.25 -23.39
C SER A 774 -15.55 -33.31 -23.61
N THR A 775 -14.34 -33.84 -23.43
CA THR A 775 -13.08 -33.10 -23.69
C THR A 775 -12.51 -33.45 -25.06
N ARG A 776 -12.40 -32.46 -25.95
CA ARG A 776 -11.68 -32.64 -27.23
C ARG A 776 -10.16 -32.64 -27.01
N PRO A 777 -9.34 -33.38 -27.78
CA PRO A 777 -7.90 -33.57 -27.55
C PRO A 777 -6.99 -32.31 -27.53
N LYS A 778 -7.55 -31.12 -27.75
CA LYS A 778 -6.84 -29.82 -27.74
C LYS A 778 -7.67 -28.69 -27.08
N ALA A 779 -8.84 -28.96 -26.50
CA ALA A 779 -9.78 -27.92 -26.09
C ALA A 779 -10.25 -28.02 -24.62
N ILE A 780 -10.72 -26.88 -24.13
CA ILE A 780 -11.26 -26.64 -22.80
C ILE A 780 -12.65 -27.30 -22.65
N SER A 781 -13.03 -27.73 -21.44
CA SER A 781 -14.37 -28.31 -21.14
C SER A 781 -15.52 -27.39 -21.61
N PRO A 782 -16.67 -27.93 -22.07
CA PRO A 782 -17.85 -27.14 -22.44
C PRO A 782 -18.33 -26.18 -21.33
N LEU A 783 -18.33 -26.64 -20.07
CA LEU A 783 -18.68 -25.79 -18.92
C LEU A 783 -17.64 -24.70 -18.69
N CYS A 784 -16.35 -25.00 -18.76
CA CYS A 784 -15.30 -23.98 -18.71
C CYS A 784 -15.47 -22.91 -19.81
N ALA A 785 -15.89 -23.28 -21.02
CA ALA A 785 -16.12 -22.34 -22.12
C ALA A 785 -17.29 -21.39 -21.84
N ALA A 786 -18.41 -21.92 -21.31
CA ALA A 786 -19.55 -21.11 -20.87
C ALA A 786 -19.17 -20.16 -19.71
N VAL A 787 -18.34 -20.62 -18.77
CA VAL A 787 -17.79 -19.80 -17.67
C VAL A 787 -16.89 -18.68 -18.21
N GLU A 788 -15.93 -18.97 -19.09
CA GLU A 788 -15.06 -17.92 -19.63
C GLU A 788 -15.85 -16.85 -20.38
N ALA A 789 -16.88 -17.25 -21.13
CA ALA A 789 -17.77 -16.36 -21.86
C ALA A 789 -18.76 -15.59 -20.95
N GLY A 790 -19.12 -16.16 -19.78
CA GLY A 790 -19.98 -15.52 -18.78
C GLY A 790 -21.46 -15.90 -18.84
N HIS A 791 -21.80 -17.04 -19.47
CA HIS A 791 -23.19 -17.41 -19.78
C HIS A 791 -23.85 -18.18 -18.63
N GLY A 792 -24.33 -17.44 -17.61
CA GLY A 792 -24.98 -17.99 -16.41
C GLY A 792 -26.07 -19.05 -16.68
N PRO A 793 -27.04 -18.83 -17.60
CA PRO A 793 -28.07 -19.82 -17.91
C PRO A 793 -27.55 -21.14 -18.50
N VAL A 794 -26.47 -21.08 -19.29
CA VAL A 794 -25.80 -22.29 -19.83
C VAL A 794 -25.04 -23.01 -18.72
N CYS A 795 -24.33 -22.26 -17.86
CA CYS A 795 -23.66 -22.84 -16.68
C CYS A 795 -24.66 -23.51 -15.73
N LYS A 796 -25.83 -22.90 -15.47
CA LYS A 796 -26.92 -23.49 -14.69
C LYS A 796 -27.39 -24.78 -15.32
N TYR A 797 -27.74 -24.76 -16.61
CA TYR A 797 -28.23 -25.95 -17.32
C TYR A 797 -27.24 -27.12 -17.28
N LEU A 798 -25.94 -26.88 -17.47
CA LEU A 798 -24.93 -27.95 -17.43
C LEU A 798 -24.77 -28.55 -16.02
N VAL A 799 -24.77 -27.72 -14.97
CA VAL A 799 -24.63 -28.18 -13.58
C VAL A 799 -25.89 -28.88 -13.07
N ASP A 800 -27.08 -28.37 -13.41
CA ASP A 800 -28.37 -29.00 -13.09
C ASP A 800 -28.53 -30.38 -13.75
N ASN A 801 -27.78 -30.64 -14.84
CA ASN A 801 -27.71 -31.94 -15.53
C ASN A 801 -26.46 -32.76 -15.16
N GLY A 802 -25.82 -32.47 -14.01
CA GLY A 802 -24.82 -33.33 -13.37
C GLY A 802 -23.36 -33.05 -13.68
N VAL A 803 -23.02 -32.02 -14.49
CA VAL A 803 -21.62 -31.65 -14.74
C VAL A 803 -21.00 -31.03 -13.49
N ASN A 804 -19.88 -31.59 -13.00
CA ASN A 804 -19.28 -31.12 -11.75
C ASN A 804 -18.31 -29.94 -11.96
N PRO A 805 -18.57 -28.74 -11.40
CA PRO A 805 -17.75 -27.55 -11.63
C PRO A 805 -16.36 -27.59 -10.94
N PHE A 806 -16.13 -28.56 -10.05
CA PHE A 806 -14.88 -28.73 -9.29
C PHE A 806 -13.93 -29.79 -9.87
N LEU A 807 -14.33 -30.56 -10.90
CA LEU A 807 -13.50 -31.60 -11.51
C LEU A 807 -12.64 -31.08 -12.67
N VAL A 808 -11.58 -31.84 -12.99
CA VAL A 808 -10.57 -31.48 -14.01
C VAL A 808 -10.95 -32.08 -15.36
N GLY A 809 -11.21 -31.23 -16.36
CA GLY A 809 -11.24 -31.64 -17.76
C GLY A 809 -9.84 -32.07 -18.21
N SER A 810 -9.70 -33.28 -18.76
CA SER A 810 -8.39 -33.87 -19.07
C SER A 810 -7.65 -33.12 -20.19
N SER A 811 -6.49 -32.56 -19.87
CA SER A 811 -5.54 -32.02 -20.85
C SER A 811 -4.10 -32.17 -20.35
N ARG A 812 -3.19 -32.52 -21.27
CA ARG A 812 -1.78 -32.83 -20.96
C ARG A 812 -0.90 -31.62 -20.61
N SER A 813 -1.40 -30.38 -20.74
CA SER A 813 -0.57 -29.17 -20.50
C SER A 813 -1.07 -28.22 -19.42
N THR A 814 -2.36 -28.20 -19.05
CA THR A 814 -2.86 -27.42 -17.89
C THR A 814 -4.08 -28.08 -17.26
N LYS A 815 -4.04 -28.35 -15.95
CA LYS A 815 -5.22 -28.72 -15.16
C LYS A 815 -6.08 -27.46 -14.94
N ARG A 816 -7.14 -27.26 -15.73
CA ARG A 816 -8.08 -26.14 -15.55
C ARG A 816 -9.50 -26.66 -15.28
N THR A 817 -10.02 -26.37 -14.09
CA THR A 817 -11.42 -26.66 -13.69
C THR A 817 -12.33 -25.46 -14.02
N PRO A 818 -13.66 -25.66 -14.12
CA PRO A 818 -14.62 -24.57 -14.30
C PRO A 818 -14.55 -23.49 -13.22
N VAL A 819 -14.39 -23.88 -11.95
CA VAL A 819 -14.20 -22.94 -10.83
C VAL A 819 -12.93 -22.10 -10.98
N VAL A 820 -11.82 -22.71 -11.41
CA VAL A 820 -10.57 -21.98 -11.68
C VAL A 820 -10.74 -21.00 -12.85
N ALA A 821 -11.51 -21.37 -13.89
CA ALA A 821 -11.88 -20.43 -14.95
C ALA A 821 -12.72 -19.25 -14.42
N ALA A 822 -13.67 -19.49 -13.51
CA ALA A 822 -14.47 -18.43 -12.89
C ALA A 822 -13.60 -17.44 -12.07
N ILE A 823 -12.64 -17.96 -11.29
CA ILE A 823 -11.67 -17.14 -10.52
C ILE A 823 -10.84 -16.26 -11.45
N TYR A 824 -10.20 -16.83 -12.48
CA TYR A 824 -9.35 -16.07 -13.41
C TYR A 824 -10.13 -15.14 -14.37
N ARG A 825 -11.44 -15.31 -14.52
CA ARG A 825 -12.32 -14.48 -15.38
C ARG A 825 -13.30 -13.59 -14.61
N GLU A 826 -13.21 -13.54 -13.28
CA GLU A 826 -14.00 -12.65 -12.40
C GLU A 826 -15.52 -12.88 -12.47
N ARG A 827 -15.94 -14.13 -12.72
CA ARG A 827 -17.36 -14.51 -12.83
C ARG A 827 -17.94 -14.80 -11.46
N GLN A 828 -18.16 -13.76 -10.67
CA GLN A 828 -18.60 -13.86 -9.27
C GLN A 828 -19.97 -14.54 -9.16
N GLU A 829 -20.92 -14.18 -10.00
CA GLU A 829 -22.29 -14.71 -9.97
C GLU A 829 -22.34 -16.21 -10.33
N ILE A 830 -21.47 -16.63 -11.26
CA ILE A 830 -21.33 -18.04 -11.66
C ILE A 830 -20.57 -18.84 -10.59
N LEU A 831 -19.57 -18.24 -9.95
CA LEU A 831 -18.87 -18.83 -8.81
C LEU A 831 -19.81 -18.98 -7.59
N GLU A 832 -20.69 -18.01 -7.35
CA GLU A 832 -21.68 -18.06 -6.27
C GLU A 832 -22.69 -19.19 -6.53
N PHE A 833 -23.17 -19.31 -7.76
CA PHE A 833 -23.99 -20.45 -8.19
C PHE A 833 -23.27 -21.79 -7.99
N PHE A 834 -22.00 -21.93 -8.40
CA PHE A 834 -21.25 -23.18 -8.18
C PHE A 834 -21.11 -23.55 -6.70
N LEU A 835 -20.90 -22.57 -5.82
CA LEU A 835 -20.77 -22.78 -4.37
C LEU A 835 -22.11 -23.13 -3.69
N HIS A 836 -23.25 -22.73 -4.26
CA HIS A 836 -24.59 -23.08 -3.76
C HIS A 836 -25.22 -24.29 -4.47
N SER A 837 -24.61 -24.80 -5.56
CA SER A 837 -25.03 -26.05 -6.21
C SER A 837 -24.84 -27.24 -5.25
N SER A 838 -25.63 -28.30 -5.41
CA SER A 838 -25.59 -29.51 -4.56
C SER A 838 -24.31 -30.36 -4.69
N ASN A 839 -23.28 -29.85 -5.35
CA ASN A 839 -21.99 -30.48 -5.56
C ASN A 839 -21.07 -30.24 -4.34
N GLY A 840 -20.87 -31.27 -3.52
CA GLY A 840 -20.10 -31.16 -2.28
C GLY A 840 -18.64 -30.74 -2.48
N LEU A 841 -18.30 -29.54 -2.02
CA LEU A 841 -16.91 -29.05 -1.91
C LEU A 841 -16.25 -29.64 -0.66
N ASP A 842 -15.21 -30.47 -0.83
CA ASP A 842 -14.38 -30.97 0.29
C ASP A 842 -13.27 -29.99 0.68
N ASP A 843 -12.71 -30.17 1.88
CA ASP A 843 -11.72 -29.25 2.46
C ASP A 843 -10.41 -29.19 1.63
N SER A 844 -10.10 -30.23 0.86
CA SER A 844 -8.95 -30.27 -0.04
C SER A 844 -9.16 -29.38 -1.26
N LYS A 845 -10.30 -29.52 -1.96
CA LYS A 845 -10.68 -28.67 -3.09
C LYS A 845 -10.94 -27.23 -2.64
N LEU A 846 -11.40 -27.00 -1.41
CA LEU A 846 -11.52 -25.67 -0.82
C LEU A 846 -10.12 -25.03 -0.68
N ALA A 847 -9.17 -25.71 -0.04
CA ALA A 847 -7.79 -25.22 0.12
C ALA A 847 -7.11 -24.95 -1.24
N GLU A 848 -7.26 -25.87 -2.19
CA GLU A 848 -6.71 -25.75 -3.55
C GLU A 848 -7.24 -24.52 -4.30
N ASN A 849 -8.54 -24.22 -4.17
CA ASN A 849 -9.16 -23.04 -4.80
C ASN A 849 -8.89 -21.73 -4.03
N ILE A 850 -8.73 -21.77 -2.70
CA ILE A 850 -8.23 -20.62 -1.91
C ILE A 850 -6.81 -20.24 -2.35
N ALA A 851 -5.89 -21.21 -2.45
CA ALA A 851 -4.53 -20.97 -2.93
C ALA A 851 -4.50 -20.37 -4.35
N ARG A 852 -5.44 -20.79 -5.22
CA ARG A 852 -5.60 -20.22 -6.56
C ARG A 852 -6.25 -18.84 -6.59
N ALA A 853 -7.20 -18.54 -5.71
CA ALA A 853 -7.75 -17.18 -5.57
C ALA A 853 -6.69 -16.18 -5.07
N ILE A 854 -5.82 -16.62 -4.16
CA ILE A 854 -4.63 -15.89 -3.71
C ILE A 854 -3.66 -15.66 -4.88
N HIS A 855 -3.25 -16.72 -5.60
CA HIS A 855 -2.33 -16.61 -6.74
C HIS A 855 -2.90 -15.77 -7.91
N ALA A 856 -4.22 -15.78 -8.11
CA ALA A 856 -4.89 -15.01 -9.14
C ALA A 856 -5.13 -13.53 -8.77
N ASP A 857 -4.84 -13.15 -7.53
CA ASP A 857 -5.13 -11.85 -6.91
C ASP A 857 -6.64 -11.49 -6.96
N ARG A 858 -7.48 -12.34 -6.34
CA ARG A 858 -8.96 -12.27 -6.43
C ARG A 858 -9.64 -12.18 -5.08
N PRO A 859 -9.73 -10.97 -4.46
CA PRO A 859 -10.34 -10.78 -3.14
C PRO A 859 -11.82 -11.17 -3.08
N ALA A 860 -12.61 -10.89 -4.13
CA ALA A 860 -14.03 -11.25 -4.15
C ALA A 860 -14.22 -12.78 -4.13
N ALA A 861 -13.48 -13.52 -4.98
CA ALA A 861 -13.51 -14.97 -5.01
C ALA A 861 -13.03 -15.57 -3.68
N LEU A 862 -11.96 -15.02 -3.09
CA LEU A 862 -11.48 -15.42 -1.76
C LEU A 862 -12.59 -15.24 -0.71
N ASN A 863 -13.18 -14.04 -0.60
CA ASN A 863 -14.26 -13.77 0.35
C ASN A 863 -15.47 -14.70 0.18
N MET A 864 -15.77 -15.12 -1.05
CA MET A 864 -16.83 -16.10 -1.30
C MET A 864 -16.48 -17.47 -0.71
N PHE A 865 -15.29 -18.01 -0.99
CA PHE A 865 -14.83 -19.26 -0.39
C PHE A 865 -14.79 -19.22 1.15
N LEU A 866 -14.45 -18.06 1.73
CA LEU A 866 -14.43 -17.84 3.18
C LEU A 866 -15.84 -17.67 3.80
N THR A 867 -16.88 -17.33 3.03
CA THR A 867 -18.23 -17.05 3.58
C THR A 867 -19.24 -18.17 3.31
N THR A 868 -19.06 -18.97 2.27
CA THR A 868 -20.04 -20.01 1.91
C THR A 868 -20.00 -21.26 2.80
N ARG A 869 -18.87 -21.56 3.46
CA ARG A 869 -18.76 -22.74 4.34
C ARG A 869 -17.63 -22.61 5.36
N GLN A 870 -17.92 -22.91 6.63
CA GLN A 870 -16.89 -23.15 7.64
C GLN A 870 -16.23 -24.52 7.42
N PRO A 871 -14.88 -24.62 7.40
CA PRO A 871 -14.20 -25.91 7.25
C PRO A 871 -14.39 -26.80 8.48
N ARG A 872 -14.28 -28.12 8.32
CA ARG A 872 -14.42 -29.07 9.46
C ARG A 872 -13.31 -28.92 10.50
N GLY A 873 -12.14 -28.45 10.08
CA GLY A 873 -11.02 -28.13 10.95
C GLY A 873 -10.07 -27.14 10.27
N HIS A 874 -9.68 -26.10 10.99
CA HIS A 874 -8.79 -25.05 10.46
C HIS A 874 -7.35 -25.54 10.18
N ALA A 875 -6.92 -26.63 10.82
CA ALA A 875 -5.55 -27.15 10.74
C ALA A 875 -5.16 -27.66 9.36
N ASP A 876 -5.99 -28.53 8.77
CA ASP A 876 -5.70 -29.16 7.49
C ASP A 876 -5.73 -28.12 6.35
N VAL A 877 -6.62 -27.13 6.45
CA VAL A 877 -6.68 -26.00 5.50
C VAL A 877 -5.40 -25.15 5.56
N ILE A 878 -4.84 -24.85 6.74
CA ILE A 878 -3.54 -24.16 6.85
C ILE A 878 -2.45 -24.95 6.12
N LYS A 879 -2.32 -26.24 6.43
CA LYS A 879 -1.27 -27.09 5.89
C LYS A 879 -1.38 -27.23 4.36
N LEU A 880 -2.59 -27.44 3.84
CA LEU A 880 -2.85 -27.62 2.42
C LEU A 880 -2.66 -26.31 1.62
N VAL A 881 -3.16 -25.16 2.11
CA VAL A 881 -2.94 -23.87 1.43
C VAL A 881 -1.45 -23.49 1.44
N ALA A 882 -0.75 -23.66 2.58
CA ALA A 882 0.68 -23.36 2.68
C ALA A 882 1.55 -24.24 1.77
N ALA A 883 1.18 -25.51 1.57
CA ALA A 883 1.86 -26.42 0.64
C ALA A 883 1.52 -26.13 -0.84
N GLU A 884 0.28 -25.71 -1.14
CA GLU A 884 -0.18 -25.52 -2.52
C GLU A 884 0.19 -24.14 -3.10
N ILE A 885 0.48 -23.12 -2.28
CA ILE A 885 0.96 -21.82 -2.79
C ILE A 885 2.34 -21.93 -3.50
N PRO A 886 3.35 -22.62 -2.94
CA PRO A 886 4.61 -22.89 -3.63
C PRO A 886 4.50 -23.87 -4.80
N SER A 887 3.60 -24.87 -4.74
CA SER A 887 3.58 -26.00 -5.69
C SER A 887 3.21 -25.62 -7.13
N GLN A 888 2.51 -24.49 -7.36
CA GLN A 888 1.99 -24.03 -8.66
C GLN A 888 3.07 -23.52 -9.64
N ILE A 889 4.30 -24.06 -9.59
CA ILE A 889 5.44 -23.60 -10.41
C ILE A 889 5.17 -23.81 -11.91
N ASP A 890 4.50 -24.90 -12.30
CA ASP A 890 4.24 -25.23 -13.71
C ASP A 890 3.39 -24.17 -14.44
N LEU A 891 2.46 -23.51 -13.75
CA LEU A 891 1.62 -22.45 -14.33
C LEU A 891 2.39 -21.13 -14.57
N ARG A 892 3.57 -20.96 -13.94
CA ARG A 892 4.44 -19.78 -14.12
C ARG A 892 5.15 -19.77 -15.49
N SER A 893 5.07 -20.86 -16.25
CA SER A 893 5.51 -20.89 -17.66
C SER A 893 4.62 -20.03 -18.59
N VAL A 894 3.38 -19.72 -18.19
CA VAL A 894 2.37 -19.06 -19.04
C VAL A 894 2.22 -17.55 -18.73
N ARG A 895 2.70 -17.06 -17.58
CA ARG A 895 2.72 -15.62 -17.25
C ARG A 895 4.10 -15.20 -16.76
N ARG A 896 4.65 -14.13 -17.34
CA ARG A 896 5.97 -13.56 -16.96
C ARG A 896 5.95 -12.84 -15.59
N ASP A 897 4.77 -12.58 -15.03
CA ASP A 897 4.57 -11.67 -13.90
C ASP A 897 3.90 -12.35 -12.70
N SER A 898 4.60 -13.26 -12.02
CA SER A 898 4.25 -13.72 -10.66
C SER A 898 5.13 -13.06 -9.58
N HIS A 899 5.43 -11.78 -9.78
CA HIS A 899 6.43 -11.01 -9.04
C HIS A 899 5.83 -10.07 -7.97
N SER A 900 4.53 -10.18 -7.65
CA SER A 900 3.95 -9.36 -6.57
C SER A 900 4.57 -9.71 -5.22
N ILE A 901 4.86 -8.68 -4.43
CA ILE A 901 5.24 -8.76 -3.00
C ILE A 901 4.05 -8.51 -2.07
N ASP A 902 2.85 -8.25 -2.61
CA ASP A 902 1.67 -7.98 -1.78
C ASP A 902 1.16 -9.28 -1.11
N ALA A 903 1.19 -9.30 0.22
CA ALA A 903 0.73 -10.41 1.05
C ALA A 903 -0.72 -10.27 1.56
N LYS A 904 -1.45 -9.18 1.25
CA LYS A 904 -2.76 -8.87 1.84
C LYS A 904 -3.78 -10.01 1.73
N LEU A 905 -3.86 -10.70 0.60
CA LEU A 905 -4.81 -11.82 0.45
C LEU A 905 -4.43 -13.03 1.31
N ILE A 906 -3.12 -13.25 1.52
CA ILE A 906 -2.61 -14.31 2.39
C ILE A 906 -2.89 -13.95 3.86
N HIS A 907 -2.70 -12.70 4.25
CA HIS A 907 -3.12 -12.20 5.57
C HIS A 907 -4.64 -12.23 5.77
N ALA A 908 -5.45 -11.89 4.76
CA ALA A 908 -6.91 -11.95 4.84
C ALA A 908 -7.40 -13.39 5.06
N TRP A 909 -6.84 -14.35 4.32
CA TRP A 909 -7.05 -15.78 4.56
C TRP A 909 -6.60 -16.21 5.96
N PHE A 910 -5.36 -15.88 6.35
CA PHE A 910 -4.83 -16.33 7.64
C PHE A 910 -5.54 -15.69 8.83
N ARG A 911 -6.01 -14.44 8.71
CA ARG A 911 -6.85 -13.74 9.71
C ARG A 911 -8.23 -14.38 9.84
N TYR A 912 -8.82 -14.87 8.75
CA TYR A 912 -10.07 -15.63 8.83
C TYR A 912 -9.90 -16.94 9.62
N VAL A 913 -8.77 -17.63 9.41
CA VAL A 913 -8.49 -18.94 10.02
C VAL A 913 -7.95 -18.85 11.46
N LYS A 914 -7.23 -17.77 11.77
CA LYS A 914 -6.57 -17.50 13.07
C LYS A 914 -6.78 -16.01 13.48
N PRO A 915 -8.02 -15.54 13.72
CA PRO A 915 -8.28 -14.15 14.10
C PRO A 915 -7.56 -13.73 15.39
N GLU A 916 -7.34 -14.65 16.32
CA GLU A 916 -6.61 -14.46 17.59
C GLU A 916 -5.14 -14.02 17.42
N PHE A 917 -4.56 -14.20 16.23
CA PHE A 917 -3.22 -13.74 15.89
C PHE A 917 -3.18 -12.32 15.31
N TYR A 918 -4.34 -11.68 15.13
CA TYR A 918 -4.47 -10.36 14.54
C TYR A 918 -5.19 -9.38 15.46
N ASN A 919 -4.72 -8.14 15.50
CA ASN A 919 -5.44 -7.07 16.19
C ASN A 919 -6.64 -6.54 15.37
N GLU A 920 -7.39 -5.60 15.94
CA GLU A 920 -8.54 -4.94 15.29
C GLU A 920 -8.16 -4.33 13.93
N LYS A 921 -6.98 -3.68 13.85
CA LYS A 921 -6.38 -3.11 12.62
C LYS A 921 -5.98 -4.16 11.56
N GLY A 922 -6.03 -5.46 11.87
CA GLY A 922 -5.65 -6.53 10.94
C GLY A 922 -4.13 -6.72 10.77
N VAL A 923 -3.33 -6.25 11.73
CA VAL A 923 -1.88 -6.50 11.80
C VAL A 923 -1.63 -7.76 12.60
N PHE A 924 -0.66 -8.58 12.18
CA PHE A 924 -0.24 -9.78 12.89
C PHE A 924 0.46 -9.40 14.22
N THR A 925 -0.04 -9.92 15.34
CA THR A 925 0.40 -9.57 16.70
C THR A 925 0.57 -10.78 17.61
N ALA A 926 0.67 -11.99 17.05
CA ALA A 926 0.92 -13.20 17.84
C ALA A 926 2.28 -13.11 18.56
N LYS A 927 2.32 -13.47 19.84
CA LYS A 927 3.58 -13.56 20.59
C LYS A 927 4.35 -14.80 20.13
N SER A 928 5.64 -14.64 19.82
CA SER A 928 6.57 -15.72 19.45
C SER A 928 6.55 -16.92 20.41
N ASP A 929 6.27 -16.64 21.68
CA ASP A 929 6.35 -17.62 22.77
C ASP A 929 5.05 -18.38 23.00
N CYS A 930 3.97 -17.98 22.32
CA CYS A 930 2.67 -18.65 22.39
C CYS A 930 2.78 -20.09 21.87
N ALA A 931 2.30 -21.06 22.66
CA ALA A 931 2.30 -22.47 22.29
C ALA A 931 1.57 -22.72 20.95
N GLU A 932 0.49 -21.99 20.70
CA GLU A 932 -0.27 -22.11 19.47
C GLU A 932 0.49 -21.54 18.26
N TYR A 933 1.16 -20.38 18.41
CA TYR A 933 2.03 -19.85 17.35
C TYR A 933 3.15 -20.83 16.99
N LYS A 934 3.78 -21.48 17.99
CA LYS A 934 4.84 -22.47 17.76
C LYS A 934 4.36 -23.70 17.00
N ILE A 935 3.14 -24.19 17.27
CA ILE A 935 2.55 -25.31 16.52
C ILE A 935 2.40 -24.95 15.04
N TRP A 936 1.86 -23.77 14.71
CA TRP A 936 1.71 -23.34 13.31
C TRP A 936 3.06 -23.00 12.66
N GLY A 937 3.96 -22.36 13.40
CA GLY A 937 5.32 -22.03 12.97
C GLY A 937 6.11 -23.26 12.58
N ASP A 938 6.13 -24.29 13.41
CA ASP A 938 6.81 -25.55 13.11
C ASP A 938 6.20 -26.25 11.87
N ILE A 939 4.87 -26.24 11.70
CA ILE A 939 4.23 -26.81 10.50
C ILE A 939 4.66 -26.03 9.24
N ILE A 940 4.57 -24.70 9.25
CA ILE A 940 4.80 -23.87 8.06
C ILE A 940 6.29 -23.79 7.72
N PHE A 941 7.16 -23.52 8.69
CA PHE A 941 8.57 -23.23 8.46
C PHE A 941 9.49 -24.46 8.52
N ARG A 942 9.18 -25.48 9.35
CA ARG A 942 10.04 -26.68 9.52
C ARG A 942 9.53 -27.93 8.82
N GLN A 943 8.23 -28.22 8.84
CA GLN A 943 7.70 -29.43 8.19
C GLN A 943 7.51 -29.28 6.68
N LEU A 944 7.28 -28.05 6.20
CA LEU A 944 6.99 -27.75 4.79
C LEU A 944 8.11 -26.97 4.09
N ASP A 945 9.15 -26.52 4.81
CA ASP A 945 10.19 -25.61 4.31
C ASP A 945 9.65 -24.42 3.49
N SER A 946 8.48 -23.89 3.90
CA SER A 946 7.69 -22.97 3.06
C SER A 946 8.46 -21.72 2.67
N PHE A 947 9.34 -21.22 3.54
CA PHE A 947 10.10 -19.99 3.31
C PHE A 947 11.17 -20.17 2.22
N HIS A 948 12.00 -21.22 2.32
CA HIS A 948 13.01 -21.55 1.31
C HIS A 948 12.36 -21.93 -0.02
N SER A 949 11.27 -22.70 0.03
CA SER A 949 10.48 -23.07 -1.15
C SER A 949 9.85 -21.86 -1.84
N ALA A 950 9.31 -20.90 -1.08
CA ALA A 950 8.79 -19.65 -1.63
C ALA A 950 9.88 -18.79 -2.29
N LEU A 951 11.07 -18.69 -1.68
CA LEU A 951 12.19 -17.92 -2.23
C LEU A 951 12.73 -18.56 -3.52
N ARG A 952 13.06 -19.86 -3.50
CA ARG A 952 13.53 -20.61 -4.69
C ARG A 952 12.47 -20.61 -5.81
N GLY A 953 11.20 -20.71 -5.46
CA GLY A 953 10.07 -20.69 -6.40
C GLY A 953 9.72 -19.30 -6.98
N ARG A 954 10.33 -18.21 -6.48
CA ARG A 954 9.96 -16.80 -6.76
C ARG A 954 8.53 -16.43 -6.35
N CYS A 955 8.03 -16.98 -5.24
CA CYS A 955 6.73 -16.65 -4.69
C CYS A 955 6.85 -15.48 -3.69
N HIS A 956 7.17 -14.29 -4.20
CA HIS A 956 7.58 -13.15 -3.36
C HIS A 956 6.48 -12.62 -2.41
N SER A 957 5.20 -12.76 -2.75
CA SER A 957 4.07 -12.46 -1.86
C SER A 957 3.99 -13.42 -0.66
N PHE A 958 4.21 -14.72 -0.89
CA PHE A 958 4.23 -15.71 0.18
C PHE A 958 5.51 -15.63 1.01
N ALA A 959 6.67 -15.38 0.39
CA ALA A 959 7.89 -15.08 1.12
C ALA A 959 7.74 -13.80 1.98
N THR A 960 7.04 -12.78 1.47
CA THR A 960 6.69 -11.57 2.24
C THR A 960 5.82 -11.91 3.44
N PHE A 961 4.69 -12.61 3.25
CA PHE A 961 3.84 -13.09 4.33
C PHE A 961 4.63 -13.87 5.40
N LEU A 962 5.53 -14.77 4.98
CA LEU A 962 6.36 -15.56 5.88
C LEU A 962 7.39 -14.69 6.64
N MET A 963 7.90 -13.61 6.06
CA MET A 963 8.70 -12.61 6.78
C MET A 963 7.83 -11.74 7.72
N ASP A 964 6.55 -11.52 7.40
CA ASP A 964 5.62 -10.74 8.22
C ASP A 964 5.10 -11.53 9.44
N ILE A 965 5.04 -12.87 9.37
CA ILE A 965 4.62 -13.75 10.48
C ILE A 965 5.78 -14.52 11.17
N GLY A 966 6.96 -14.54 10.57
CA GLY A 966 8.12 -15.30 11.06
C GLY A 966 8.90 -14.56 12.15
N ASN A 967 9.50 -15.31 13.07
CA ASN A 967 10.49 -14.81 14.03
C ASN A 967 11.91 -15.16 13.56
N ASP A 968 12.94 -14.68 14.27
CA ASP A 968 14.35 -14.99 13.96
C ASP A 968 14.66 -16.49 13.95
N GLU A 969 14.08 -17.27 14.87
CA GLU A 969 14.26 -18.73 14.94
C GLU A 969 13.80 -19.43 13.66
N TYR A 970 12.68 -18.99 13.07
CA TYR A 970 12.12 -19.56 11.84
C TYR A 970 12.76 -19.00 10.57
N LEU A 971 13.11 -17.71 10.54
CA LEU A 971 13.67 -17.04 9.37
C LEU A 971 15.17 -17.32 9.18
N GLN A 972 15.89 -17.77 10.22
CA GLN A 972 17.30 -18.18 10.15
C GLN A 972 17.51 -19.70 9.98
N ILE A 973 16.43 -20.49 9.81
CA ILE A 973 16.53 -21.93 9.50
C ILE A 973 17.44 -22.12 8.28
N LYS A 974 18.29 -23.15 8.33
CA LYS A 974 19.07 -23.61 7.18
C LYS A 974 18.52 -24.96 6.72
N ILE A 975 18.25 -25.10 5.43
CA ILE A 975 17.86 -26.38 4.81
C ILE A 975 19.08 -27.26 4.51
N GLU A 976 18.86 -28.46 3.97
CA GLU A 976 19.92 -29.36 3.52
C GLU A 976 20.98 -28.63 2.65
N GLY A 977 22.26 -28.89 2.90
CA GLY A 977 23.37 -28.11 2.33
C GLY A 977 23.69 -26.80 3.07
N ALA A 978 23.04 -26.53 4.20
CA ALA A 978 23.23 -25.33 5.03
C ALA A 978 22.95 -23.98 4.31
N TYR A 979 22.09 -24.00 3.29
CA TYR A 979 21.71 -22.81 2.52
C TYR A 979 20.94 -21.83 3.42
N THR A 980 21.29 -20.54 3.33
CA THR A 980 20.51 -19.46 3.95
C THR A 980 19.36 -19.01 3.04
N PRO A 981 18.36 -18.27 3.55
CA PRO A 981 17.30 -17.69 2.73
C PRO A 981 17.83 -16.88 1.53
N LEU A 982 18.93 -16.15 1.73
CA LEU A 982 19.57 -15.36 0.66
C LEU A 982 20.19 -16.24 -0.43
N HIS A 983 20.76 -17.42 -0.10
CA HIS A 983 21.22 -18.38 -1.10
C HIS A 983 20.07 -18.88 -1.97
N CYS A 984 18.95 -19.31 -1.36
CA CYS A 984 17.78 -19.78 -2.09
C CYS A 984 17.12 -18.67 -2.92
N CYS A 985 17.13 -17.43 -2.43
CA CYS A 985 16.66 -16.27 -3.19
C CYS A 985 17.53 -16.00 -4.42
N ILE A 986 18.87 -16.06 -4.30
CA ILE A 986 19.81 -15.84 -5.40
C ILE A 986 19.75 -16.99 -6.42
N GLU A 987 19.61 -18.23 -5.95
CA GLU A 987 19.38 -19.41 -6.79
C GLU A 987 18.10 -19.26 -7.63
N GLY A 988 17.03 -18.72 -7.05
CA GLY A 988 15.74 -18.52 -7.71
C GLY A 988 15.67 -17.35 -8.70
N LEU A 989 16.69 -16.50 -8.82
CA LEU A 989 16.60 -15.24 -9.58
C LEU A 989 16.29 -15.41 -11.08
N CYS A 990 15.62 -14.39 -11.63
CA CYS A 990 15.48 -14.18 -13.06
C CYS A 990 16.84 -13.83 -13.71
N ARG A 991 17.03 -14.21 -14.99
CA ARG A 991 18.27 -13.99 -15.76
C ARG A 991 18.44 -12.55 -16.29
N GLY A 992 18.00 -11.55 -15.54
CA GLY A 992 18.02 -10.14 -15.95
C GLY A 992 17.40 -9.23 -14.90
N ASP A 993 17.40 -7.92 -15.16
CA ASP A 993 16.92 -6.89 -14.23
C ASP A 993 15.42 -7.06 -13.91
N CYS A 994 15.13 -7.58 -12.71
CA CYS A 994 13.78 -7.69 -12.17
C CYS A 994 13.67 -6.90 -10.87
N SER A 995 12.85 -5.87 -10.87
CA SER A 995 12.64 -4.98 -9.72
C SER A 995 12.18 -5.72 -8.47
N SER A 996 11.26 -6.69 -8.60
CA SER A 996 10.77 -7.49 -7.48
C SER A 996 11.82 -8.44 -6.90
N CYS A 997 12.60 -9.11 -7.77
CA CYS A 997 13.71 -9.93 -7.31
C CYS A 997 14.74 -9.07 -6.54
N MET A 998 15.02 -7.87 -7.03
CA MET A 998 15.87 -6.89 -6.34
C MET A 998 15.26 -6.41 -5.01
N SER A 999 13.95 -6.15 -4.96
CA SER A 999 13.24 -5.78 -3.74
C SER A 999 13.29 -6.89 -2.68
N MET A 1000 13.13 -8.16 -3.08
CA MET A 1000 13.24 -9.29 -2.16
C MET A 1000 14.68 -9.46 -1.63
N VAL A 1001 15.68 -9.35 -2.50
CA VAL A 1001 17.11 -9.38 -2.08
C VAL A 1001 17.40 -8.24 -1.10
N ARG A 1002 16.98 -7.01 -1.39
CA ARG A 1002 17.13 -5.87 -0.47
C ARG A 1002 16.42 -6.11 0.86
N ARG A 1003 15.20 -6.65 0.83
CA ARG A 1003 14.42 -6.94 2.05
C ARG A 1003 15.11 -7.99 2.94
N LEU A 1004 15.66 -9.05 2.35
CA LEU A 1004 16.44 -10.06 3.08
C LEU A 1004 17.74 -9.47 3.65
N LEU A 1005 18.47 -8.65 2.88
CA LEU A 1005 19.68 -7.97 3.36
C LEU A 1005 19.38 -6.97 4.49
N GLN A 1006 18.30 -6.20 4.39
CA GLN A 1006 17.87 -5.25 5.40
C GLN A 1006 17.38 -5.93 6.68
N TYR A 1007 16.70 -7.07 6.57
CA TYR A 1007 16.13 -7.80 7.72
C TYR A 1007 17.18 -8.12 8.80
N ASP A 1008 18.33 -8.68 8.40
CA ASP A 1008 19.41 -9.07 9.33
C ASP A 1008 20.65 -8.17 9.22
N SER A 1009 20.47 -6.89 8.86
CA SER A 1009 21.55 -5.88 8.74
C SER A 1009 22.78 -6.37 7.95
N GLY A 1010 22.55 -7.11 6.85
CA GLY A 1010 23.59 -7.66 5.99
C GLY A 1010 24.17 -9.02 6.40
N LYS A 1011 23.93 -9.53 7.61
CA LYS A 1011 24.54 -10.80 8.10
C LYS A 1011 24.31 -11.98 7.16
N PHE A 1012 23.14 -12.10 6.53
CA PHE A 1012 22.86 -13.17 5.57
C PHE A 1012 23.85 -13.22 4.39
N ALA A 1013 24.50 -12.11 4.02
CA ALA A 1013 25.54 -12.07 2.98
C ALA A 1013 26.89 -12.68 3.43
N ASN A 1014 27.10 -12.86 4.74
CA ASN A 1014 28.37 -13.27 5.35
C ASN A 1014 28.31 -14.66 5.99
N ILE A 1015 27.15 -15.32 5.96
CA ILE A 1015 26.98 -16.71 6.41
C ILE A 1015 27.24 -17.65 5.24
N ALA A 1016 28.19 -18.57 5.37
CA ALA A 1016 28.50 -19.57 4.36
C ALA A 1016 27.54 -20.79 4.36
N ASP A 1017 27.43 -21.42 3.18
CA ASP A 1017 26.80 -22.74 2.98
C ASP A 1017 27.73 -23.92 3.37
N SER A 1018 27.31 -25.17 3.14
CA SER A 1018 28.12 -26.37 3.45
C SER A 1018 29.41 -26.49 2.63
N TYR A 1019 29.53 -25.74 1.53
CA TYR A 1019 30.73 -25.70 0.69
C TYR A 1019 31.67 -24.54 1.08
N GLY A 1020 31.34 -23.76 2.12
CA GLY A 1020 32.07 -22.56 2.49
C GLY A 1020 31.79 -21.37 1.55
N SER A 1021 30.76 -21.46 0.70
CA SER A 1021 30.41 -20.41 -0.25
C SER A 1021 29.56 -19.36 0.43
N LEU A 1022 29.94 -18.08 0.29
CA LEU A 1022 29.06 -16.95 0.59
C LEU A 1022 28.04 -16.73 -0.55
N PRO A 1023 26.88 -16.08 -0.30
CA PRO A 1023 25.94 -15.64 -1.33
C PRO A 1023 26.56 -14.92 -2.53
N ALA A 1024 27.65 -14.16 -2.31
CA ALA A 1024 28.44 -13.52 -3.37
C ALA A 1024 28.97 -14.53 -4.41
N HIS A 1025 29.42 -15.72 -3.99
CA HIS A 1025 29.89 -16.78 -4.89
C HIS A 1025 28.77 -17.26 -5.80
N ILE A 1026 27.58 -17.50 -5.25
CA ILE A 1026 26.40 -17.96 -6.01
C ILE A 1026 25.93 -16.86 -6.98
N ALA A 1027 25.96 -15.59 -6.55
CA ALA A 1027 25.57 -14.45 -7.39
C ALA A 1027 26.52 -14.27 -8.59
N MET A 1028 27.83 -14.42 -8.38
CA MET A 1028 28.84 -14.40 -9.45
C MET A 1028 28.67 -15.58 -10.41
N SER A 1029 28.54 -16.80 -9.87
CA SER A 1029 28.36 -18.04 -10.64
C SER A 1029 27.14 -17.98 -11.57
N ARG A 1030 26.02 -17.45 -11.07
CA ARG A 1030 24.76 -17.31 -11.82
C ARG A 1030 24.71 -16.11 -12.78
N ALA A 1031 25.75 -15.27 -12.81
CA ALA A 1031 25.75 -13.97 -13.50
C ALA A 1031 24.49 -13.15 -13.16
N ALA A 1032 24.25 -12.94 -11.86
CA ALA A 1032 23.14 -12.11 -11.40
C ALA A 1032 23.23 -10.66 -11.96
N SER A 1033 22.09 -9.97 -12.06
CA SER A 1033 22.04 -8.57 -12.52
C SER A 1033 22.98 -7.68 -11.72
N GLN A 1034 23.55 -6.65 -12.36
CA GLN A 1034 24.49 -5.74 -11.70
C GLN A 1034 23.93 -5.09 -10.43
N ALA A 1035 22.62 -4.78 -10.39
CA ALA A 1035 21.96 -4.23 -9.20
C ALA A 1035 21.99 -5.21 -8.01
N VAL A 1036 21.65 -6.48 -8.24
CA VAL A 1036 21.70 -7.54 -7.23
C VAL A 1036 23.14 -7.81 -6.79
N LEU A 1037 24.09 -7.87 -7.74
CA LEU A 1037 25.50 -8.07 -7.44
C LEU A 1037 26.04 -6.97 -6.53
N ARG A 1038 25.82 -5.68 -6.86
CA ARG A 1038 26.24 -4.57 -6.00
C ARG A 1038 25.65 -4.70 -4.59
N ALA A 1039 24.34 -4.87 -4.43
CA ALA A 1039 23.74 -4.98 -3.10
C ALA A 1039 24.27 -6.16 -2.25
N VAL A 1040 24.59 -7.30 -2.86
CA VAL A 1040 25.21 -8.43 -2.14
C VAL A 1040 26.67 -8.13 -1.80
N LEU A 1041 27.45 -7.58 -2.73
CA LEU A 1041 28.86 -7.25 -2.53
C LEU A 1041 29.07 -6.10 -1.53
N ASP A 1042 28.24 -5.06 -1.57
CA ASP A 1042 28.20 -3.94 -0.62
C ASP A 1042 27.90 -4.42 0.81
N SER A 1043 27.22 -5.56 0.95
CA SER A 1043 26.90 -6.20 2.23
C SER A 1043 27.91 -7.29 2.64
N THR A 1044 28.92 -7.58 1.80
CA THR A 1044 29.91 -8.64 2.04
C THR A 1044 31.14 -8.06 2.76
N GLU A 1045 31.46 -8.56 3.95
CA GLU A 1045 32.58 -8.08 4.77
C GLU A 1045 33.95 -8.45 4.17
N ASP A 1046 34.11 -9.70 3.73
CA ASP A 1046 35.32 -10.20 3.06
C ASP A 1046 35.02 -10.56 1.60
N ILE A 1047 35.28 -9.60 0.70
CA ILE A 1047 35.10 -9.76 -0.75
C ILE A 1047 36.07 -10.80 -1.36
N ASN A 1048 37.10 -11.21 -0.62
CA ASN A 1048 38.09 -12.21 -1.03
C ASN A 1048 37.90 -13.56 -0.32
N HIS A 1049 36.81 -13.73 0.43
CA HIS A 1049 36.51 -14.95 1.20
C HIS A 1049 36.65 -16.20 0.34
N LYS A 1050 37.27 -17.26 0.90
CA LYS A 1050 37.54 -18.50 0.18
C LYS A 1050 36.65 -19.64 0.67
N CYS A 1051 35.92 -20.25 -0.26
CA CYS A 1051 35.17 -21.46 0.03
C CYS A 1051 36.09 -22.68 0.25
N ASN A 1052 35.51 -23.85 0.56
CA ASN A 1052 36.26 -25.07 0.88
C ASN A 1052 37.18 -25.57 -0.27
N SER A 1053 36.98 -25.09 -1.50
CA SER A 1053 37.87 -25.37 -2.65
C SER A 1053 38.99 -24.33 -2.84
N GLY A 1054 39.08 -23.35 -1.94
CA GLY A 1054 39.98 -22.19 -2.00
C GLY A 1054 39.55 -21.12 -2.99
N ARG A 1055 38.48 -21.33 -3.77
CA ARG A 1055 37.92 -20.35 -4.71
C ARG A 1055 37.29 -19.20 -3.94
N SER A 1056 37.59 -17.97 -4.35
CA SER A 1056 36.97 -16.71 -3.91
C SER A 1056 36.00 -16.18 -4.97
N PRO A 1057 35.17 -15.14 -4.73
CA PRO A 1057 34.13 -14.71 -5.67
C PRO A 1057 34.61 -14.42 -7.10
N ILE A 1058 35.85 -13.92 -7.27
CA ILE A 1058 36.48 -13.70 -8.59
C ILE A 1058 36.70 -15.00 -9.38
N HIS A 1059 36.87 -16.15 -8.72
CA HIS A 1059 36.97 -17.48 -9.35
C HIS A 1059 35.61 -18.03 -9.82
N GLU A 1060 34.50 -17.43 -9.39
CA GLU A 1060 33.13 -17.81 -9.80
C GLU A 1060 32.57 -16.88 -10.89
N ALA A 1061 33.37 -15.94 -11.42
CA ALA A 1061 32.94 -15.01 -12.44
C ALA A 1061 32.68 -15.70 -13.79
N THR A 1062 31.40 -15.85 -14.16
CA THR A 1062 30.98 -16.45 -15.44
C THR A 1062 30.71 -15.43 -16.55
N SER A 1063 30.58 -14.13 -16.22
CA SER A 1063 30.36 -13.04 -17.17
C SER A 1063 31.29 -11.84 -16.93
N GLY A 1064 31.65 -11.13 -18.02
CA GLY A 1064 32.48 -9.93 -17.95
C GLY A 1064 31.81 -8.78 -17.19
N ASP A 1065 30.49 -8.63 -17.29
CA ASP A 1065 29.75 -7.60 -16.53
C ASP A 1065 29.74 -7.89 -15.02
N SER A 1066 29.58 -9.15 -14.61
CA SER A 1066 29.67 -9.54 -13.19
C SER A 1066 31.08 -9.28 -12.64
N LEU A 1067 32.11 -9.59 -13.43
CA LEU A 1067 33.50 -9.28 -13.07
C LEU A 1067 33.74 -7.76 -13.00
N ARG A 1068 33.23 -6.96 -13.95
CA ARG A 1068 33.36 -5.49 -13.93
C ARG A 1068 32.81 -4.91 -12.63
N VAL A 1069 31.62 -5.36 -12.20
CA VAL A 1069 31.01 -4.94 -10.92
C VAL A 1069 31.86 -5.36 -9.72
N LEU A 1070 32.41 -6.57 -9.70
CA LEU A 1070 33.31 -7.01 -8.63
C LEU A 1070 34.57 -6.13 -8.55
N LEU A 1071 35.15 -5.76 -9.70
CA LEU A 1071 36.36 -4.94 -9.82
C LEU A 1071 36.13 -3.42 -9.59
N GLU A 1072 34.88 -2.97 -9.42
CA GLU A 1072 34.61 -1.62 -8.88
C GLU A 1072 35.21 -1.48 -7.46
N ASN A 1073 35.30 -2.59 -6.71
CA ASN A 1073 35.95 -2.62 -5.40
C ASN A 1073 37.46 -2.90 -5.51
N LYS A 1074 38.27 -1.87 -5.22
CA LYS A 1074 39.74 -1.93 -5.28
C LYS A 1074 40.40 -2.88 -4.27
N ALA A 1075 39.65 -3.47 -3.33
CA ALA A 1075 40.16 -4.44 -2.36
C ALA A 1075 40.22 -5.88 -2.90
N VAL A 1076 39.72 -6.15 -4.12
CA VAL A 1076 39.73 -7.48 -4.72
C VAL A 1076 41.15 -7.95 -5.07
N ASP A 1077 41.54 -9.11 -4.54
CA ASP A 1077 42.82 -9.75 -4.82
C ASP A 1077 42.77 -10.51 -6.16
N LEU A 1078 43.20 -9.81 -7.22
CA LEU A 1078 43.35 -10.35 -8.57
C LEU A 1078 44.26 -11.60 -8.64
N PHE A 1079 45.23 -11.71 -7.73
CA PHE A 1079 46.22 -12.79 -7.72
C PHE A 1079 45.87 -13.92 -6.73
N SER A 1080 44.68 -13.85 -6.12
CA SER A 1080 44.21 -14.81 -5.14
C SER A 1080 44.24 -16.23 -5.69
N ARG A 1081 44.76 -17.17 -4.89
CA ARG A 1081 44.93 -18.57 -5.27
C ARG A 1081 43.89 -19.51 -4.67
N ASN A 1082 43.33 -20.38 -5.50
CA ASN A 1082 42.53 -21.53 -5.06
C ASN A 1082 43.39 -22.67 -4.49
N SER A 1083 42.77 -23.74 -3.97
CA SER A 1083 43.50 -24.88 -3.38
C SER A 1083 44.31 -25.72 -4.39
N LYS A 1084 44.24 -25.41 -5.69
CA LYS A 1084 45.10 -25.96 -6.76
C LYS A 1084 46.29 -25.03 -7.09
N GLY A 1085 46.46 -23.91 -6.38
CA GLY A 1085 47.53 -22.92 -6.60
C GLY A 1085 47.28 -21.97 -7.78
N GLN A 1086 46.04 -21.87 -8.27
CA GLN A 1086 45.69 -21.17 -9.50
C GLN A 1086 45.05 -19.81 -9.24
N THR A 1087 45.31 -18.80 -10.07
CA THR A 1087 44.50 -17.56 -10.07
C THR A 1087 43.13 -17.84 -10.68
N ALA A 1088 42.19 -16.91 -10.52
CA ALA A 1088 40.95 -16.92 -11.31
C ALA A 1088 41.24 -17.00 -12.83
N PHE A 1089 42.27 -16.29 -13.30
CA PHE A 1089 42.67 -16.29 -14.71
C PHE A 1089 43.12 -17.68 -15.22
N SER A 1090 43.90 -18.44 -14.45
CA SER A 1090 44.29 -19.81 -14.84
C SER A 1090 43.20 -20.86 -14.54
N ALA A 1091 42.33 -20.62 -13.55
CA ALA A 1091 41.21 -21.50 -13.20
C ALA A 1091 40.14 -21.60 -14.32
N LEU A 1092 39.95 -20.53 -15.12
CA LEU A 1092 39.05 -20.51 -16.29
C LEU A 1092 39.35 -21.60 -17.34
N TYR A 1093 40.56 -22.19 -17.32
CA TYR A 1093 40.99 -23.25 -18.22
C TYR A 1093 40.86 -24.67 -17.63
N ASN A 1094 40.20 -24.83 -16.48
CA ASN A 1094 40.16 -26.10 -15.74
C ASN A 1094 38.76 -26.70 -15.52
N ASP A 1095 37.68 -25.95 -15.77
CA ASP A 1095 36.31 -26.41 -15.61
C ASP A 1095 35.70 -26.87 -16.96
N ASN A 1096 34.68 -27.74 -16.92
CA ASN A 1096 33.98 -28.29 -18.09
C ASN A 1096 33.14 -27.25 -18.89
N TYR A 1097 33.25 -25.97 -18.57
CA TYR A 1097 32.50 -24.88 -19.20
C TYR A 1097 33.32 -24.25 -20.33
N ALA A 1098 32.63 -23.69 -21.32
CA ALA A 1098 33.30 -23.01 -22.42
C ALA A 1098 34.05 -21.77 -21.91
N VAL A 1099 35.36 -21.69 -22.17
CA VAL A 1099 36.20 -20.53 -21.84
C VAL A 1099 35.52 -19.24 -22.33
N ASN A 1100 35.26 -18.31 -21.41
CA ASN A 1100 34.64 -17.02 -21.72
C ASN A 1100 35.74 -15.98 -21.94
N VAL A 1101 35.90 -15.54 -23.20
CA VAL A 1101 36.97 -14.62 -23.60
C VAL A 1101 36.78 -13.24 -22.98
N ASP A 1102 35.53 -12.77 -22.87
CA ASP A 1102 35.18 -11.49 -22.24
C ASP A 1102 35.74 -11.39 -20.81
N VAL A 1103 35.69 -12.49 -20.03
CA VAL A 1103 36.22 -12.55 -18.66
C VAL A 1103 37.76 -12.50 -18.65
N LEU A 1104 38.41 -13.10 -19.64
CA LEU A 1104 39.87 -13.03 -19.80
C LEU A 1104 40.33 -11.61 -20.19
N GLU A 1105 39.57 -10.93 -21.05
CA GLU A 1105 39.83 -9.55 -21.47
C GLU A 1105 39.77 -8.61 -20.26
N TYR A 1106 38.66 -8.60 -19.49
CA TYR A 1106 38.54 -7.76 -18.29
C TYR A 1106 39.61 -8.03 -17.22
N LEU A 1107 40.03 -9.29 -17.02
CA LEU A 1107 41.14 -9.60 -16.09
C LEU A 1107 42.48 -9.03 -16.59
N VAL A 1108 42.77 -9.09 -17.89
CA VAL A 1108 44.01 -8.54 -18.47
C VAL A 1108 43.99 -7.03 -18.53
N GLU A 1109 42.84 -6.40 -18.76
CA GLU A 1109 42.68 -4.95 -18.63
C GLU A 1109 42.92 -4.47 -17.19
N ALA A 1110 42.50 -5.25 -16.19
CA ALA A 1110 42.72 -4.95 -14.77
C ALA A 1110 44.19 -5.14 -14.34
N ASP A 1111 44.83 -6.25 -14.70
CA ASP A 1111 46.28 -6.43 -14.56
C ASP A 1111 46.86 -7.39 -15.63
N PRO A 1112 47.61 -6.86 -16.63
CA PRO A 1112 48.18 -7.66 -17.70
C PRO A 1112 49.13 -8.78 -17.23
N ARG A 1113 49.70 -8.68 -16.02
CA ARG A 1113 50.62 -9.68 -15.47
C ARG A 1113 49.92 -11.02 -15.23
N LEU A 1114 48.60 -11.05 -15.05
CA LEU A 1114 47.83 -12.29 -14.86
C LEU A 1114 48.05 -13.28 -16.02
N ALA A 1115 48.16 -12.80 -17.26
CA ALA A 1115 48.38 -13.64 -18.44
C ALA A 1115 49.70 -14.44 -18.41
N CYS A 1116 50.74 -13.91 -17.75
CA CYS A 1116 52.05 -14.56 -17.64
C CYS A 1116 52.32 -15.20 -16.26
N THR A 1117 51.40 -15.07 -15.30
CA THR A 1117 51.62 -15.52 -13.92
C THR A 1117 51.42 -17.04 -13.78
N PRO A 1118 52.43 -17.81 -13.34
CA PRO A 1118 52.29 -19.26 -13.15
C PRO A 1118 51.43 -19.62 -11.94
N ASP A 1119 50.94 -20.85 -11.93
CA ASP A 1119 50.35 -21.52 -10.77
C ASP A 1119 51.42 -21.99 -9.78
N GLU A 1120 51.09 -22.06 -8.50
CA GLU A 1120 51.99 -22.53 -7.42
C GLU A 1120 52.09 -24.07 -7.32
N THR A 1121 51.65 -24.78 -8.37
CA THR A 1121 51.82 -26.23 -8.48
C THR A 1121 53.30 -26.60 -8.66
N LYS A 1122 53.65 -27.86 -8.38
CA LYS A 1122 55.02 -28.39 -8.62
C LYS A 1122 55.49 -28.26 -10.08
N GLU A 1123 54.55 -28.18 -11.03
CA GLU A 1123 54.82 -28.00 -12.47
C GLU A 1123 54.93 -26.51 -12.86
N GLY A 1124 54.45 -25.58 -12.03
CA GLY A 1124 54.55 -24.14 -12.30
C GLY A 1124 53.82 -23.65 -13.54
N LEU A 1125 52.77 -24.36 -13.98
CA LEU A 1125 52.11 -24.12 -15.26
C LEU A 1125 51.55 -22.69 -15.38
N THR A 1126 51.80 -22.04 -16.52
CA THR A 1126 51.22 -20.73 -16.87
C THR A 1126 49.86 -20.90 -17.56
N PRO A 1127 49.03 -19.84 -17.68
CA PRO A 1127 47.74 -19.91 -18.38
C PRO A 1127 47.86 -20.48 -19.80
N LEU A 1128 48.93 -20.14 -20.53
CA LEU A 1128 49.22 -20.69 -21.86
C LEU A 1128 49.50 -22.20 -21.84
N HIS A 1129 50.07 -22.76 -20.77
CA HIS A 1129 50.21 -24.21 -20.63
C HIS A 1129 48.84 -24.89 -20.50
N HIS A 1130 47.92 -24.35 -19.70
CA HIS A 1130 46.56 -24.91 -19.56
C HIS A 1130 45.75 -24.78 -20.85
N ALA A 1131 45.81 -23.62 -21.52
CA ALA A 1131 45.14 -23.40 -22.79
C ALA A 1131 45.62 -24.36 -23.90
N MET A 1132 46.93 -24.60 -24.01
CA MET A 1132 47.49 -25.58 -24.95
C MET A 1132 47.13 -27.02 -24.58
N LYS A 1133 47.15 -27.38 -23.29
CA LYS A 1133 46.77 -28.71 -22.79
C LYS A 1133 45.30 -29.03 -23.07
N LEU A 1134 44.40 -28.06 -22.94
CA LEU A 1134 43.00 -28.17 -23.37
C LEU A 1134 42.86 -28.38 -24.88
N LEU A 1135 43.61 -27.62 -25.69
CA LEU A 1135 43.55 -27.67 -27.15
C LEU A 1135 43.99 -29.04 -27.74
N GLU A 1136 44.85 -29.76 -27.01
CA GLU A 1136 45.29 -31.14 -27.32
C GLU A 1136 44.29 -32.22 -26.85
N GLY A 1137 43.34 -31.89 -25.97
CA GLY A 1137 42.39 -32.83 -25.39
C GLY A 1137 41.34 -33.36 -26.38
N ARG A 1138 41.24 -34.68 -26.54
CA ARG A 1138 40.31 -35.32 -27.49
C ARG A 1138 38.81 -35.15 -27.16
N ASN A 1139 38.46 -34.66 -25.97
CA ASN A 1139 37.08 -34.66 -25.47
C ASN A 1139 36.28 -33.36 -25.76
N PHE A 1140 36.91 -32.28 -26.22
CA PHE A 1140 36.29 -30.94 -26.29
C PHE A 1140 35.99 -30.44 -27.72
N VAL A 1141 35.37 -31.30 -28.55
CA VAL A 1141 35.08 -30.99 -29.96
C VAL A 1141 34.21 -29.74 -30.13
N PHE A 1142 33.23 -29.51 -29.24
CA PHE A 1142 32.25 -28.41 -29.33
C PHE A 1142 32.76 -27.05 -28.85
N HIS A 1143 33.94 -26.96 -28.22
CA HIS A 1143 34.47 -25.69 -27.67
C HIS A 1143 35.86 -25.33 -28.20
N ARG A 1144 36.36 -26.10 -29.17
CA ARG A 1144 37.72 -25.95 -29.72
C ARG A 1144 37.99 -24.54 -30.27
N GLU A 1145 37.01 -23.94 -30.94
CA GLU A 1145 37.11 -22.58 -31.50
C GLU A 1145 37.35 -21.53 -30.41
N ARG A 1146 36.58 -21.56 -29.31
CA ARG A 1146 36.78 -20.65 -28.16
C ARG A 1146 38.13 -20.84 -27.48
N ILE A 1147 38.61 -22.09 -27.38
CA ILE A 1147 39.95 -22.39 -26.86
C ILE A 1147 41.03 -21.84 -27.81
N GLN A 1148 40.85 -21.95 -29.12
CA GLN A 1148 41.75 -21.32 -30.10
C GLN A 1148 41.75 -19.80 -29.97
N THR A 1149 40.59 -19.16 -29.77
CA THR A 1149 40.49 -17.72 -29.50
C THR A 1149 41.25 -17.33 -28.23
N ALA A 1150 41.12 -18.10 -27.15
CA ALA A 1150 41.85 -17.83 -25.90
C ALA A 1150 43.38 -18.01 -26.05
N VAL A 1151 43.85 -19.04 -26.77
CA VAL A 1151 45.28 -19.20 -27.08
C VAL A 1151 45.78 -18.04 -27.95
N LYS A 1152 45.01 -17.62 -28.97
CA LYS A 1152 45.34 -16.46 -29.81
C LYS A 1152 45.44 -15.19 -28.97
N PHE A 1153 44.46 -14.92 -28.11
CA PHE A 1153 44.45 -13.80 -27.17
C PHE A 1153 45.71 -13.75 -26.29
N LEU A 1154 46.11 -14.88 -25.67
CA LEU A 1154 47.34 -14.95 -24.86
C LEU A 1154 48.63 -14.70 -25.67
N LEU A 1155 48.61 -14.98 -26.98
CA LEU A 1155 49.73 -14.73 -27.88
C LEU A 1155 49.73 -13.33 -28.47
N THR A 1156 48.60 -12.63 -28.53
CA THR A 1156 48.46 -11.27 -29.10
C THR A 1156 48.17 -10.18 -28.07
N CYS A 1157 48.17 -10.50 -26.76
CA CYS A 1157 48.00 -9.48 -25.71
C CYS A 1157 49.23 -8.57 -25.59
N SER A 1158 49.08 -7.42 -24.93
CA SER A 1158 50.15 -6.45 -24.68
C SER A 1158 51.40 -7.04 -24.01
N GLU A 1159 51.22 -8.12 -23.24
CA GLU A 1159 52.28 -8.82 -22.52
C GLU A 1159 52.77 -10.11 -23.21
N ALA A 1160 52.44 -10.33 -24.50
CA ALA A 1160 52.79 -11.54 -25.25
C ALA A 1160 54.27 -11.97 -25.12
N ARG A 1161 55.21 -11.00 -25.14
CA ARG A 1161 56.64 -11.25 -24.88
C ARG A 1161 56.90 -11.87 -23.50
N ARG A 1162 56.24 -11.37 -22.44
CA ARG A 1162 56.37 -11.92 -21.08
C ARG A 1162 55.65 -13.26 -20.94
N VAL A 1163 54.49 -13.43 -21.58
CA VAL A 1163 53.77 -14.73 -21.64
C VAL A 1163 54.68 -15.80 -22.26
N LEU A 1164 55.33 -15.51 -23.39
CA LEU A 1164 56.27 -16.43 -24.05
C LEU A 1164 57.50 -16.71 -23.18
N MET A 1165 58.14 -15.71 -22.59
CA MET A 1165 59.27 -15.92 -21.65
C MET A 1165 58.87 -16.80 -20.45
N ALA A 1166 57.71 -16.55 -19.85
CA ALA A 1166 57.23 -17.31 -18.69
C ALA A 1166 56.84 -18.75 -19.04
N TYR A 1167 56.37 -18.98 -20.28
CA TYR A 1167 56.12 -20.30 -20.84
C TYR A 1167 57.43 -21.06 -21.12
N GLU A 1168 58.38 -20.43 -21.81
CA GLU A 1168 59.69 -20.98 -22.16
C GLU A 1168 60.47 -21.49 -20.95
N ALA A 1169 60.49 -20.71 -19.86
CA ALA A 1169 61.21 -21.05 -18.64
C ALA A 1169 60.76 -22.37 -17.97
N ARG A 1170 59.62 -22.95 -18.38
CA ARG A 1170 59.01 -24.16 -17.80
C ARG A 1170 58.58 -25.20 -18.84
N SER A 1171 58.95 -25.02 -20.11
CA SER A 1171 58.52 -25.86 -21.24
C SER A 1171 59.66 -26.64 -21.89
N THR A 1172 59.36 -27.81 -22.45
CA THR A 1172 60.34 -28.56 -23.25
C THR A 1172 60.47 -27.99 -24.66
N ASN A 1173 61.46 -28.46 -25.44
CA ASN A 1173 61.55 -28.14 -26.87
C ASN A 1173 60.30 -28.56 -27.65
N ALA A 1174 59.67 -29.68 -27.26
CA ALA A 1174 58.45 -30.15 -27.91
C ALA A 1174 57.28 -29.18 -27.66
N ASP A 1175 57.15 -28.66 -26.44
CA ASP A 1175 56.06 -27.74 -26.07
C ASP A 1175 56.23 -26.38 -26.75
N ARG A 1176 57.45 -25.82 -26.72
CA ARG A 1176 57.79 -24.58 -27.47
C ARG A 1176 57.52 -24.73 -28.97
N LYS A 1177 57.84 -25.88 -29.56
CA LYS A 1177 57.52 -26.17 -30.97
C LYS A 1177 56.02 -26.14 -31.24
N LYS A 1178 55.18 -26.74 -30.39
CA LYS A 1178 53.71 -26.73 -30.57
C LYS A 1178 53.13 -25.32 -30.59
N VAL A 1179 53.53 -24.46 -29.65
CA VAL A 1179 53.07 -23.05 -29.60
C VAL A 1179 53.50 -22.28 -30.85
N ARG A 1180 54.74 -22.50 -31.32
CA ARG A 1180 55.24 -21.89 -32.55
C ARG A 1180 54.54 -22.41 -33.82
N ASP A 1181 54.24 -23.70 -33.88
CA ASP A 1181 53.46 -24.31 -34.97
C ASP A 1181 52.02 -23.79 -34.98
N PHE A 1182 51.40 -23.54 -33.81
CA PHE A 1182 50.10 -22.85 -33.68
C PHE A 1182 50.17 -21.41 -34.21
N ALA A 1183 51.15 -20.62 -33.77
CA ALA A 1183 51.32 -19.23 -34.22
C ALA A 1183 51.51 -19.11 -35.75
N ARG A 1184 52.25 -20.05 -36.37
CA ARG A 1184 52.35 -20.11 -37.85
C ARG A 1184 51.02 -20.46 -38.51
N LYS A 1185 50.27 -21.42 -37.95
CA LYS A 1185 48.98 -21.87 -38.50
C LYS A 1185 47.92 -20.75 -38.46
N GLU A 1186 47.89 -19.97 -37.39
CA GLU A 1186 46.96 -18.85 -37.19
C GLU A 1186 47.50 -17.51 -37.74
N MET A 1187 48.62 -17.54 -38.49
CA MET A 1187 49.24 -16.40 -39.18
C MET A 1187 49.62 -15.20 -38.29
N LEU A 1188 50.08 -15.46 -37.06
CA LEU A 1188 50.39 -14.42 -36.07
C LEU A 1188 51.81 -13.84 -36.26
N GLN A 1189 52.02 -13.03 -37.30
CA GLN A 1189 53.37 -12.58 -37.71
C GLN A 1189 54.15 -11.86 -36.60
N GLU A 1190 53.56 -10.86 -35.94
CA GLU A 1190 54.22 -10.12 -34.85
C GLU A 1190 54.67 -11.03 -33.70
N VAL A 1191 53.91 -12.09 -33.42
CA VAL A 1191 54.23 -13.08 -32.39
C VAL A 1191 55.39 -13.97 -32.83
N LEU A 1192 55.46 -14.33 -34.12
CA LEU A 1192 56.59 -15.06 -34.68
C LEU A 1192 57.88 -14.22 -34.64
N ASP A 1193 57.79 -12.93 -34.94
CA ASP A 1193 58.92 -11.99 -34.85
C ASP A 1193 59.40 -11.85 -33.38
N ILE A 1194 58.47 -11.79 -32.42
CA ILE A 1194 58.80 -11.86 -30.98
C ILE A 1194 59.48 -13.18 -30.65
N MET A 1195 58.95 -14.33 -31.08
CA MET A 1195 59.55 -15.65 -30.85
C MET A 1195 60.98 -15.74 -31.42
N ASP A 1196 61.23 -15.17 -32.60
CA ASP A 1196 62.56 -15.16 -33.22
C ASP A 1196 63.54 -14.27 -32.44
N SER A 1197 63.10 -13.09 -31.99
CA SER A 1197 63.90 -12.22 -31.14
C SER A 1197 64.26 -12.86 -29.78
N LEU A 1198 63.45 -13.81 -29.30
CA LEU A 1198 63.67 -14.56 -28.05
C LEU A 1198 64.49 -15.84 -28.26
N ARG A 1199 64.71 -16.29 -29.52
CA ARG A 1199 65.15 -17.65 -29.85
C ARG A 1199 64.21 -18.73 -29.26
N PHE A 1200 62.91 -18.46 -29.26
CA PHE A 1200 61.87 -19.36 -28.75
C PHE A 1200 61.72 -20.55 -29.72
N ASN A 1201 62.38 -21.66 -29.36
CA ASN A 1201 62.61 -22.84 -30.20
C ASN A 1201 63.26 -22.47 -31.56
N PRO A 1202 64.58 -22.19 -31.58
CA PRO A 1202 65.31 -21.99 -32.82
C PRO A 1202 65.43 -23.33 -33.55
N ILE A 1203 65.37 -23.29 -34.88
CA ILE A 1203 65.72 -24.43 -35.75
C ILE A 1203 67.24 -24.53 -35.82
#